data_AF-A0A6J2KI99-F1
#
_entry.id   AF-A0A6J2KI99-F1
#
_cell.length_a   1.000
_cell.length_b   1.000
_cell.length_c   1.000
_cell.angle_alpha   90.00
_cell.angle_beta   90.00
_cell.angle_gamma   90.00
#
_symmetry.space_group_name_H-M   'P 1'
#
loop_
_entity.id
_entity.type
_entity.pdbx_description
1 polymer ?
#
loop_
_entity_poly.entity_id
_entity_poly.type
_entity_poly.pdbx_seq_one_letter_code
_entity_poly.pdbx_strand_id
1 'polypeptide(L)'
;MILTGKNLGERQRELNNKVNEAFSNKVDFEHVRYEPEHSDVDRLFKIDLASKYKNLDYILETIKCGDSLYVSRALKSSWLFEDEYSHIINVDYLHNELFPYMSFKMVRKLLTIVSMHVKDEKIIEFYNYCKKQRLTQNGYKFLVRTSESFRLQNVPDVNSLIDKQMLTYYIGDSFPIATYCFENTPESEHNDMLAQFSYLYAVSADKFLDMLEKFWSDDGFELNQKAIGLRISKDIMTKHKTRLYNLPLFYLRIVRRPVLLKFSTVQDAKFYLTVLLPDSITQFWRMHFYSKYKYIFELIPFEERLIEFEKIFKKKWPNEEFRLSPHFYQNRYFDLMRIDIKEAWSLQQIERGVELSGTENDFTLYRFVRFEKAFEELKKKIKVTKKLDTRAEMLIVLVKSAKTDRDIEKVLRYFYERHINEMLHVREMFVEAVMTEHNVYKFDLPCWEAYNQLLYNLRIYEPDYHSPKSDFKIMPLIYNIINRIEIPKNISRFLESGVYFNFFRVQVGSLTKEEFEMVYEYVLSYYLNRINDIETQPSNEELKPRIRTYVHYILDLLYHFNKTIHNIPEVLENYILADIQEFQNHHLLKNELRYTDKLTQGKLYKFLKQDVSVFLANLPRLEEIFGVQMLRIRVASVLSKLKIYFNHDIAKDVLSIYERNLCREAYYYTTANDIVYGILKLGDTDYVINFMEKFVPTETKIHFDQIDGNTLLTQQAICRFMCFTRPPLPLHYVHKYLRGDYVKFCLSIFNSYLAKLPRPACLEFVKSLIDKPVSVQKHGIRLAFQCLDVEDLKNIIVEVWTQNDNVSLRSVIYKNLYHKILKSDPDIRNALFDLLKNFTLTLRPTDDEDLISLGASDRLPYELKGEYIETLWNVVDNMPLTGTYITMREIVVKCMSKNVHLVRDAVLRDLTEKTIRNALSGLQFQEAKFVDDLTKAKWKFVAKYLTYFKNENDFNRKSAKVLNVLEDCIIRWRTVNTEVYVFRRLFEEFLNDIDVFSFENNLSSYKYMNEMYKRILDVIFKSLRIEEVYERIWFLKFSMVAKEAVMSVEPKIREFNIDLIDKCIENFSVGFAKLFKEMLDSKFYFKIVALAVTAPLELQIMNMLGDFQCWDEKKKVDTFVRIGYELTKVDDFDHYVFAMFLLPKDPDECTYIEIYKEVMKKLKDLNNKEMNIFMYRKYVEPNYTRHPFYSFNY
;
A
#
# COMPACT_ATOMS: atom_id res chain seq x y z
N MET A 1 -6.52 18.53 -52.94
CA MET A 1 -5.49 19.59 -52.82
C MET A 1 -4.17 19.00 -52.38
N ILE A 2 -3.06 19.39 -53.01
CA ILE A 2 -1.70 18.94 -52.64
C ILE A 2 -0.93 20.12 -52.02
N LEU A 3 -0.17 19.85 -50.96
CA LEU A 3 0.70 20.83 -50.27
C LEU A 3 2.16 20.49 -50.56
N THR A 4 2.97 21.48 -50.96
CA THR A 4 4.35 21.29 -51.45
C THR A 4 5.41 21.94 -50.56
N GLY A 5 5.05 22.56 -49.43
CA GLY A 5 6.00 23.13 -48.47
C GLY A 5 7.08 22.14 -47.99
N LYS A 6 8.30 22.65 -47.74
CA LYS A 6 9.52 21.87 -47.40
C LYS A 6 9.57 21.37 -45.96
N ASN A 7 8.67 21.84 -45.10
CA ASN A 7 8.53 21.41 -43.71
C ASN A 7 7.06 21.52 -43.27
N LEU A 8 6.74 20.99 -42.09
CA LEU A 8 5.39 20.99 -41.52
C LEU A 8 4.83 22.42 -41.36
N GLY A 9 5.67 23.38 -40.97
CA GLY A 9 5.24 24.77 -40.79
C GLY A 9 4.89 25.46 -42.11
N GLU A 10 5.61 25.16 -43.19
CA GLU A 10 5.32 25.65 -44.53
C GLU A 10 4.04 25.06 -45.10
N ARG A 11 3.79 23.76 -44.98
CA ARG A 11 2.53 23.15 -45.46
C ARG A 11 1.32 23.68 -44.72
N GLN A 12 1.44 23.91 -43.42
CA GLN A 12 0.39 24.55 -42.64
C GLN A 12 0.13 25.99 -43.10
N ARG A 13 1.19 26.76 -43.40
CA ARG A 13 1.07 28.10 -43.97
C ARG A 13 0.45 28.08 -45.37
N GLU A 14 0.82 27.13 -46.21
CA GLU A 14 0.28 26.97 -47.56
C GLU A 14 -1.23 26.69 -47.54
N LEU A 15 -1.69 25.76 -46.68
CA LEU A 15 -3.13 25.55 -46.46
C LEU A 15 -3.83 26.86 -46.04
N ASN A 16 -3.29 27.57 -45.05
CA ASN A 16 -3.87 28.82 -44.60
C ASN A 16 -3.88 29.90 -45.71
N ASN A 17 -2.83 29.98 -46.52
CA ASN A 17 -2.74 30.91 -47.64
C ASN A 17 -3.80 30.61 -48.70
N LYS A 18 -3.97 29.34 -49.09
CA LYS A 18 -5.02 28.92 -50.03
C LYS A 18 -6.42 29.26 -49.52
N VAL A 19 -6.68 29.06 -48.22
CA VAL A 19 -7.97 29.46 -47.61
C VAL A 19 -8.16 30.98 -47.67
N ASN A 20 -7.13 31.76 -47.34
CA ASN A 20 -7.21 33.23 -47.38
C ASN A 20 -7.35 33.76 -48.81
N GLU A 21 -6.72 33.10 -49.79
CA GLU A 21 -6.83 33.42 -51.21
C GLU A 21 -8.25 33.15 -51.71
N ALA A 22 -8.80 31.96 -51.45
CA ALA A 22 -10.18 31.64 -51.80
C ALA A 22 -11.20 32.62 -51.18
N PHE A 23 -10.99 32.99 -49.91
CA PHE A 23 -11.81 33.99 -49.24
C PHE A 23 -11.68 35.38 -49.86
N SER A 24 -10.46 35.82 -50.16
CA SER A 24 -10.19 37.12 -50.81
C SER A 24 -10.78 37.19 -52.22
N ASN A 25 -10.73 36.08 -52.95
CA ASN A 25 -11.29 35.92 -54.29
C ASN A 25 -12.81 35.70 -54.28
N LYS A 26 -13.45 35.71 -53.10
CA LYS A 26 -14.90 35.51 -52.93
C LYS A 26 -15.43 34.23 -53.59
N VAL A 27 -14.67 33.14 -53.50
CA VAL A 27 -15.10 31.83 -53.99
C VAL A 27 -16.38 31.42 -53.25
N ASP A 28 -17.42 31.06 -53.99
CA ASP A 28 -18.68 30.62 -53.39
C ASP A 28 -18.49 29.33 -52.59
N PHE A 29 -18.80 29.39 -51.30
CA PHE A 29 -18.65 28.24 -50.41
C PHE A 29 -19.59 27.09 -50.78
N GLU A 30 -20.79 27.36 -51.31
CA GLU A 30 -21.71 26.28 -51.68
C GLU A 30 -21.15 25.44 -52.82
N HIS A 31 -20.42 26.04 -53.78
CA HIS A 31 -19.71 25.27 -54.79
C HIS A 31 -18.63 24.36 -54.16
N VAL A 32 -17.80 24.93 -53.28
CA VAL A 32 -16.72 24.21 -52.59
C VAL A 32 -17.25 23.11 -51.67
N ARG A 33 -18.43 23.30 -51.06
CA ARG A 33 -19.05 22.34 -50.14
C ARG A 33 -19.23 20.97 -50.79
N TYR A 34 -19.69 20.94 -52.05
CA TYR A 34 -20.02 19.71 -52.77
C TYR A 34 -18.84 19.10 -53.55
N GLU A 35 -17.66 19.73 -53.56
CA GLU A 35 -16.47 19.13 -54.18
C GLU A 35 -16.05 17.83 -53.47
N PRO A 36 -15.57 16.80 -54.19
CA PRO A 36 -15.12 15.56 -53.58
C PRO A 36 -13.90 15.79 -52.68
N GLU A 37 -13.85 15.09 -51.54
CA GLU A 37 -12.75 15.14 -50.59
C GLU A 37 -11.84 13.93 -50.80
N HIS A 38 -10.57 14.18 -51.13
CA HIS A 38 -9.59 13.12 -51.36
C HIS A 38 -8.56 13.01 -50.23
N SER A 39 -8.55 13.96 -49.28
CA SER A 39 -7.58 14.02 -48.18
C SER A 39 -8.13 14.75 -46.95
N ASP A 40 -7.47 14.53 -45.79
CA ASP A 40 -7.71 15.32 -44.57
C ASP A 40 -7.56 16.83 -44.85
N VAL A 41 -6.66 17.22 -45.76
CA VAL A 41 -6.39 18.62 -46.12
C VAL A 41 -7.56 19.26 -46.86
N ASP A 42 -8.25 18.53 -47.73
CA ASP A 42 -9.44 19.02 -48.44
C ASP A 42 -10.56 19.35 -47.44
N ARG A 43 -10.84 18.44 -46.51
CA ARG A 43 -11.82 18.68 -45.45
C ARG A 43 -11.41 19.85 -44.56
N LEU A 44 -10.14 19.94 -44.17
CA LEU A 44 -9.65 21.07 -43.35
C LEU A 44 -9.80 22.41 -44.10
N PHE A 45 -9.50 22.46 -45.40
CA PHE A 45 -9.71 23.65 -46.23
C PHE A 45 -11.17 24.09 -46.21
N LYS A 46 -12.11 23.17 -46.43
CA LYS A 46 -13.56 23.47 -46.37
C LYS A 46 -13.97 24.02 -45.00
N ILE A 47 -13.51 23.39 -43.92
CA ILE A 47 -13.84 23.85 -42.54
C ILE A 47 -13.28 25.25 -42.29
N ASP A 48 -12.04 25.50 -42.68
CA ASP A 48 -11.39 26.79 -42.47
C ASP A 48 -12.02 27.90 -43.32
N LEU A 49 -12.40 27.59 -44.57
CA LEU A 49 -13.12 28.52 -45.45
C LEU A 49 -14.53 28.81 -44.93
N ALA A 50 -15.29 27.78 -44.51
CA ALA A 50 -16.58 27.94 -43.86
C ALA A 50 -16.48 28.82 -42.62
N SER A 51 -15.44 28.60 -41.81
CA SER A 51 -15.15 29.42 -40.63
C SER A 51 -14.85 30.88 -40.98
N LYS A 52 -14.23 31.17 -42.13
CA LYS A 52 -13.97 32.54 -42.59
C LYS A 52 -15.27 33.23 -43.04
N TYR A 53 -16.15 32.49 -43.71
CA TYR A 53 -17.48 32.97 -44.11
C TYR A 53 -18.51 32.99 -42.97
N LYS A 54 -18.14 32.59 -41.75
CA LYS A 54 -19.08 32.37 -40.63
C LYS A 54 -20.28 31.48 -41.02
N ASN A 55 -20.08 30.47 -41.87
CA ASN A 55 -21.14 29.54 -42.27
C ASN A 55 -21.48 28.62 -41.08
N LEU A 56 -22.50 28.99 -40.31
CA LEU A 56 -22.91 28.32 -39.08
C LEU A 56 -23.34 26.86 -39.34
N ASP A 57 -24.19 26.64 -40.34
CA ASP A 57 -24.77 25.33 -40.63
C ASP A 57 -23.69 24.28 -40.92
N TYR A 58 -22.71 24.61 -41.77
CA TYR A 58 -21.62 23.69 -42.09
C TYR A 58 -20.71 23.40 -40.89
N ILE A 59 -20.47 24.40 -40.03
CA ILE A 59 -19.69 24.22 -38.81
C ILE A 59 -20.43 23.31 -37.82
N LEU A 60 -21.74 23.50 -37.64
CA LEU A 60 -22.56 22.64 -36.78
C LEU A 60 -22.65 21.21 -37.32
N GLU A 61 -22.84 21.02 -38.63
CA GLU A 61 -22.76 19.69 -39.27
C GLU A 61 -21.39 19.04 -39.04
N THR A 62 -20.31 19.80 -39.18
CA THR A 62 -18.96 19.30 -38.94
C THR A 62 -18.75 18.89 -37.48
N ILE A 63 -19.35 19.59 -36.52
CA ILE A 63 -19.28 19.21 -35.10
C ILE A 63 -19.99 17.86 -34.83
N LYS A 64 -20.98 17.48 -35.66
CA LYS A 64 -21.73 16.21 -35.58
C LYS A 64 -21.06 15.03 -36.31
N CYS A 65 -20.05 15.24 -37.15
CA CYS A 65 -19.50 14.21 -38.07
C CYS A 65 -18.69 13.06 -37.41
N GLY A 66 -18.44 13.09 -36.10
CA GLY A 66 -17.76 12.00 -35.37
C GLY A 66 -16.23 11.96 -35.48
N ASP A 67 -15.59 12.57 -36.48
CA ASP A 67 -14.13 12.62 -36.55
C ASP A 67 -13.56 13.73 -35.65
N SER A 68 -12.81 13.31 -34.62
CA SER A 68 -12.22 14.22 -33.66
C SER A 68 -11.27 15.28 -34.24
N LEU A 69 -10.62 15.07 -35.39
CA LEU A 69 -9.80 16.10 -36.04
C LEU A 69 -10.69 17.22 -36.58
N TYR A 70 -11.72 16.86 -37.34
CA TYR A 70 -12.62 17.81 -38.00
C TYR A 70 -13.42 18.60 -36.98
N VAL A 71 -13.99 17.91 -35.98
CA VAL A 71 -14.64 18.57 -34.85
C VAL A 71 -13.66 19.51 -34.14
N SER A 72 -12.43 19.06 -33.87
CA SER A 72 -11.42 19.93 -33.24
C SER A 72 -10.99 21.12 -34.10
N ARG A 73 -11.09 21.03 -35.44
CA ARG A 73 -10.80 22.15 -36.35
C ARG A 73 -11.97 23.12 -36.37
N ALA A 74 -13.21 22.63 -36.47
CA ALA A 74 -14.43 23.43 -36.42
C ALA A 74 -14.56 24.20 -35.10
N LEU A 75 -14.22 23.58 -33.96
CA LEU A 75 -14.22 24.24 -32.65
C LEU A 75 -13.14 25.35 -32.49
N LYS A 76 -12.29 25.59 -33.50
CA LYS A 76 -11.40 26.76 -33.53
C LYS A 76 -12.05 28.01 -34.10
N SER A 77 -13.27 27.91 -34.64
CA SER A 77 -14.08 29.05 -35.06
C SER A 77 -14.44 29.89 -33.82
N SER A 78 -13.56 30.81 -33.44
CA SER A 78 -13.71 31.60 -32.21
C SER A 78 -14.99 32.41 -32.16
N TRP A 79 -15.49 32.83 -33.34
CA TRP A 79 -16.74 33.56 -33.47
C TRP A 79 -17.97 32.77 -32.99
N LEU A 80 -17.91 31.43 -32.98
CA LEU A 80 -19.01 30.58 -32.48
C LEU A 80 -19.29 30.83 -30.99
N PHE A 81 -18.33 31.40 -30.26
CA PHE A 81 -18.44 31.69 -28.83
C PHE A 81 -18.66 33.19 -28.54
N GLU A 82 -18.90 34.01 -29.56
CA GLU A 82 -19.30 35.42 -29.43
C GLU A 82 -20.80 35.53 -29.06
N ASP A 83 -21.20 36.68 -28.50
CA ASP A 83 -22.56 36.88 -27.97
C ASP A 83 -23.67 36.69 -29.02
N GLU A 84 -23.37 36.97 -30.30
CA GLU A 84 -24.24 36.72 -31.46
C GLU A 84 -24.75 35.26 -31.52
N TYR A 85 -23.93 34.29 -31.11
CA TYR A 85 -24.23 32.85 -31.16
C TYR A 85 -24.62 32.27 -29.79
N SER A 86 -24.97 33.13 -28.83
CA SER A 86 -25.39 32.71 -27.50
C SER A 86 -26.66 31.84 -27.47
N HIS A 87 -27.52 31.97 -28.48
CA HIS A 87 -28.70 31.11 -28.69
C HIS A 87 -28.34 29.68 -29.13
N ILE A 88 -27.10 29.44 -29.58
CA ILE A 88 -26.55 28.12 -29.92
C ILE A 88 -25.66 27.60 -28.78
N ILE A 89 -24.81 28.44 -28.20
CA ILE A 89 -23.91 28.09 -27.09
C ILE A 89 -24.61 28.38 -25.74
N ASN A 90 -25.64 27.58 -25.43
CA ASN A 90 -26.30 27.49 -24.13
C ASN A 90 -26.61 26.02 -23.80
N VAL A 91 -26.99 25.73 -22.56
CA VAL A 91 -27.19 24.34 -22.11
C VAL A 91 -28.30 23.65 -22.90
N ASP A 92 -29.42 24.33 -23.13
CA ASP A 92 -30.60 23.74 -23.75
C ASP A 92 -30.36 23.33 -25.20
N TYR A 93 -29.83 24.25 -26.02
CA TYR A 93 -29.51 23.94 -27.41
C TYR A 93 -28.44 22.84 -27.50
N LEU A 94 -27.38 22.92 -26.71
CA LEU A 94 -26.32 21.92 -26.74
C LEU A 94 -26.83 20.54 -26.31
N HIS A 95 -27.68 20.45 -25.29
CA HIS A 95 -28.22 19.19 -24.78
C HIS A 95 -29.18 18.53 -25.78
N ASN A 96 -30.03 19.31 -26.44
CA ASN A 96 -31.10 18.78 -27.29
C ASN A 96 -30.69 18.66 -28.76
N GLU A 97 -29.91 19.59 -29.30
CA GLU A 97 -29.65 19.67 -30.76
C GLU A 97 -28.25 19.18 -31.18
N LEU A 98 -27.27 19.21 -30.26
CA LEU A 98 -25.87 18.94 -30.61
C LEU A 98 -25.32 17.67 -29.95
N PHE A 99 -25.36 17.57 -28.62
CA PHE A 99 -24.82 16.44 -27.87
C PHE A 99 -25.38 15.07 -28.27
N PRO A 100 -26.66 14.92 -28.67
CA PRO A 100 -27.20 13.64 -29.13
C PRO A 100 -26.54 13.12 -30.41
N TYR A 101 -25.79 13.95 -31.14
CA TYR A 101 -25.08 13.58 -32.36
C TYR A 101 -23.56 13.59 -32.20
N MET A 102 -23.04 14.11 -31.09
CA MET A 102 -21.61 14.15 -30.81
C MET A 102 -21.13 12.88 -30.11
N SER A 103 -19.83 12.59 -30.22
CA SER A 103 -19.19 11.58 -29.37
C SER A 103 -18.90 12.13 -27.98
N PHE A 104 -18.93 11.28 -26.95
CA PHE A 104 -18.70 11.70 -25.57
C PHE A 104 -17.37 12.44 -25.39
N LYS A 105 -16.31 11.99 -26.08
CA LYS A 105 -15.00 12.66 -26.09
C LYS A 105 -15.10 14.09 -26.66
N MET A 106 -15.90 14.31 -27.70
CA MET A 106 -16.09 15.62 -28.31
C MET A 106 -17.02 16.51 -27.48
N VAL A 107 -18.05 15.97 -26.83
CA VAL A 107 -18.88 16.70 -25.85
C VAL A 107 -18.00 17.28 -24.75
N ARG A 108 -17.13 16.44 -24.13
CA ARG A 108 -16.19 16.90 -23.09
C ARG A 108 -15.21 17.95 -23.60
N LYS A 109 -14.80 17.86 -24.87
CA LYS A 109 -13.92 18.86 -25.49
C LYS A 109 -14.64 20.18 -25.74
N LEU A 110 -15.85 20.15 -26.28
CA LEU A 110 -16.67 21.34 -26.47
C LEU A 110 -16.94 22.02 -25.13
N LEU A 111 -17.40 21.31 -24.11
CA LEU A 111 -17.58 21.86 -22.76
C LEU A 111 -16.29 22.49 -22.18
N THR A 112 -15.13 21.90 -22.46
CA THR A 112 -13.83 22.50 -22.06
C THR A 112 -13.54 23.80 -22.78
N ILE A 113 -13.93 23.93 -24.05
CA ILE A 113 -13.73 25.16 -24.83
C ILE A 113 -14.75 26.21 -24.39
N VAL A 114 -16.02 25.82 -24.23
CA VAL A 114 -17.08 26.67 -23.67
C VAL A 114 -16.65 27.25 -22.32
N SER A 115 -16.06 26.45 -21.43
CA SER A 115 -15.56 26.95 -20.13
C SER A 115 -14.44 27.98 -20.25
N MET A 116 -13.76 28.10 -21.40
CA MET A 116 -12.73 29.12 -21.66
C MET A 116 -13.32 30.42 -22.24
N HIS A 117 -14.52 30.38 -22.81
CA HIS A 117 -15.10 31.54 -23.52
C HIS A 117 -16.32 32.16 -22.80
N VAL A 118 -17.15 31.35 -22.14
CA VAL A 118 -18.36 31.85 -21.45
C VAL A 118 -17.99 32.71 -20.23
N LYS A 119 -18.80 33.75 -19.96
CA LYS A 119 -18.70 34.69 -18.84
C LYS A 119 -20.01 34.73 -18.03
N ASP A 120 -19.95 35.29 -16.82
CA ASP A 120 -21.09 35.65 -15.97
C ASP A 120 -22.04 34.49 -15.64
N GLU A 121 -23.35 34.75 -15.50
CA GLU A 121 -24.39 33.82 -15.01
C GLU A 121 -24.41 32.47 -15.74
N LYS A 122 -24.04 32.45 -17.03
CA LYS A 122 -23.97 31.22 -17.83
C LYS A 122 -22.93 30.22 -17.33
N ILE A 123 -21.87 30.66 -16.65
CA ILE A 123 -20.87 29.75 -16.05
C ILE A 123 -21.54 28.84 -15.01
N ILE A 124 -22.43 29.41 -14.20
CA ILE A 124 -23.16 28.69 -13.15
C ILE A 124 -24.14 27.70 -13.78
N GLU A 125 -24.84 28.09 -14.84
CA GLU A 125 -25.73 27.23 -15.61
C GLU A 125 -25.00 25.98 -16.15
N PHE A 126 -23.86 26.18 -16.83
CA PHE A 126 -23.03 25.09 -17.34
C PHE A 126 -22.42 24.22 -16.23
N TYR A 127 -22.04 24.81 -15.10
CA TYR A 127 -21.58 24.06 -13.92
C TYR A 127 -22.69 23.14 -13.40
N ASN A 128 -23.90 23.66 -13.22
CA ASN A 128 -25.06 22.90 -12.75
C ASN A 128 -25.43 21.79 -13.72
N TYR A 129 -25.37 22.06 -15.03
CA TYR A 129 -25.52 21.02 -16.05
C TYR A 129 -24.47 19.92 -15.91
N CYS A 130 -23.18 20.27 -15.79
CA CYS A 130 -22.12 19.29 -15.62
C CYS A 130 -22.29 18.46 -14.34
N LYS A 131 -22.74 19.08 -13.24
CA LYS A 131 -23.03 18.41 -11.96
C LYS A 131 -24.17 17.40 -12.13
N LYS A 132 -25.29 17.81 -12.73
CA LYS A 132 -26.44 16.94 -13.04
C LYS A 132 -26.06 15.77 -13.94
N GLN A 133 -25.24 16.01 -14.96
CA GLN A 133 -24.77 14.98 -15.90
C GLN A 133 -23.56 14.18 -15.38
N ARG A 134 -23.10 14.41 -14.14
CA ARG A 134 -21.94 13.74 -13.52
C ARG A 134 -20.65 13.89 -14.33
N LEU A 135 -20.51 15.02 -15.02
CA LEU A 135 -19.32 15.44 -15.77
C LEU A 135 -18.37 16.24 -14.88
N THR A 136 -18.05 15.69 -13.71
CA THR A 136 -17.35 16.36 -12.61
C THR A 136 -16.09 17.12 -13.04
N GLN A 137 -15.22 16.48 -13.83
CA GLN A 137 -13.98 17.09 -14.34
C GLN A 137 -14.20 18.28 -15.28
N ASN A 138 -15.30 18.27 -16.03
CA ASN A 138 -15.70 19.41 -16.86
C ASN A 138 -16.32 20.51 -16.00
N GLY A 139 -17.18 20.14 -15.03
CA GLY A 139 -17.77 21.06 -14.06
C GLY A 139 -16.71 21.88 -13.32
N TYR A 140 -15.61 21.26 -12.89
CA TYR A 140 -14.51 21.98 -12.22
C TYR A 140 -13.93 23.12 -13.06
N LYS A 141 -13.84 22.96 -14.38
CA LYS A 141 -13.32 24.02 -15.26
C LYS A 141 -14.22 25.26 -15.30
N PHE A 142 -15.53 25.07 -15.16
CA PHE A 142 -16.48 26.18 -14.99
C PHE A 142 -16.37 26.77 -13.60
N LEU A 143 -16.30 25.92 -12.57
CA LEU A 143 -16.24 26.33 -11.17
C LEU A 143 -15.02 27.22 -10.86
N VAL A 144 -13.84 26.95 -11.46
CA VAL A 144 -12.65 27.79 -11.27
C VAL A 144 -12.86 29.25 -11.71
N ARG A 145 -13.83 29.52 -12.59
CA ARG A 145 -14.12 30.85 -13.13
C ARG A 145 -15.27 31.57 -12.43
N THR A 146 -15.89 30.97 -11.42
CA THR A 146 -16.94 31.64 -10.62
C THR A 146 -16.33 32.49 -9.51
N SER A 147 -17.17 33.26 -8.79
CA SER A 147 -16.74 34.00 -7.60
C SER A 147 -16.15 33.05 -6.54
N GLU A 148 -15.25 33.57 -5.70
CA GLU A 148 -14.70 32.83 -4.56
C GLU A 148 -15.80 32.31 -3.61
N SER A 149 -16.86 33.10 -3.38
CA SER A 149 -18.01 32.69 -2.58
C SER A 149 -18.76 31.50 -3.19
N PHE A 150 -18.99 31.50 -4.50
CA PHE A 150 -19.65 30.40 -5.19
C PHE A 150 -18.78 29.14 -5.21
N ARG A 151 -17.45 29.30 -5.36
CA ARG A 151 -16.48 28.20 -5.24
C ARG A 151 -16.54 27.57 -3.85
N LEU A 152 -16.54 28.36 -2.78
CA LEU A 152 -16.62 27.88 -1.40
C LEU A 152 -17.94 27.14 -1.09
N GLN A 153 -19.07 27.54 -1.71
CA GLN A 153 -20.35 26.82 -1.55
C GLN A 153 -20.41 25.50 -2.31
N ASN A 154 -19.58 25.35 -3.35
CA ASN A 154 -19.62 24.24 -4.28
C ASN A 154 -18.29 23.49 -4.35
N VAL A 155 -17.51 23.54 -3.25
CA VAL A 155 -16.21 22.87 -3.18
C VAL A 155 -16.42 21.38 -3.44
N PRO A 156 -15.71 20.81 -4.41
CA PRO A 156 -15.77 19.38 -4.62
C PRO A 156 -15.32 18.60 -3.39
N ASP A 157 -15.84 17.38 -3.24
CA ASP A 157 -15.23 16.40 -2.33
C ASP A 157 -13.72 16.34 -2.65
N VAL A 158 -12.88 16.71 -1.69
CA VAL A 158 -11.44 16.89 -1.89
C VAL A 158 -10.81 15.56 -2.36
N ASN A 159 -11.38 14.43 -1.92
CA ASN A 159 -11.00 13.08 -2.35
C ASN A 159 -11.34 12.77 -3.81
N SER A 160 -12.33 13.48 -4.38
CA SER A 160 -12.78 13.30 -5.77
C SER A 160 -11.93 14.05 -6.80
N LEU A 161 -11.01 14.92 -6.34
CA LEU A 161 -10.05 15.62 -7.19
C LEU A 161 -8.88 14.68 -7.54
N ILE A 162 -9.13 13.78 -8.50
CA ILE A 162 -8.20 12.73 -8.96
C ILE A 162 -6.86 13.28 -9.51
N ASP A 163 -6.72 14.59 -9.72
CA ASP A 163 -5.49 15.21 -10.23
C ASP A 163 -4.99 16.34 -9.31
N LYS A 164 -3.81 16.15 -8.73
CA LYS A 164 -3.09 17.15 -7.92
C LYS A 164 -2.93 18.47 -8.68
N GLN A 165 -2.75 18.44 -9.99
CA GLN A 165 -2.62 19.66 -10.77
C GLN A 165 -3.94 20.45 -10.82
N MET A 166 -5.09 19.77 -10.91
CA MET A 166 -6.41 20.42 -10.91
C MET A 166 -6.73 21.07 -9.58
N LEU A 167 -6.35 20.45 -8.45
CA LEU A 167 -6.53 21.04 -7.12
C LEU A 167 -5.75 22.36 -6.95
N THR A 168 -4.51 22.44 -7.47
CA THR A 168 -3.75 23.71 -7.46
C THR A 168 -4.40 24.79 -8.31
N TYR A 169 -4.93 24.44 -9.49
CA TYR A 169 -5.68 25.39 -10.33
C TYR A 169 -6.99 25.83 -9.67
N TYR A 170 -7.64 24.94 -8.91
CA TYR A 170 -8.88 25.23 -8.22
C TYR A 170 -8.71 26.25 -7.09
N ILE A 171 -7.68 26.05 -6.27
CA ILE A 171 -7.33 26.95 -5.18
C ILE A 171 -6.88 28.30 -5.74
N GLY A 172 -6.01 28.29 -6.76
CA GLY A 172 -5.39 29.51 -7.25
C GLY A 172 -4.64 30.22 -6.12
N ASP A 173 -4.83 31.53 -5.96
CA ASP A 173 -4.18 32.31 -4.89
C ASP A 173 -5.03 32.44 -3.62
N SER A 174 -6.10 31.64 -3.47
CA SER A 174 -7.09 31.76 -2.38
C SER A 174 -6.70 30.97 -1.14
N PHE A 175 -6.31 31.68 -0.08
CA PHE A 175 -6.10 31.11 1.25
C PHE A 175 -7.40 30.55 1.88
N PRO A 176 -8.58 31.20 1.78
CA PRO A 176 -9.83 30.63 2.30
C PRO A 176 -10.19 29.27 1.70
N ILE A 177 -10.03 29.10 0.38
CA ILE A 177 -10.29 27.81 -0.28
C ILE A 177 -9.26 26.77 0.16
N ALA A 178 -7.97 27.14 0.25
CA ALA A 178 -6.94 26.23 0.74
C ALA A 178 -7.26 25.74 2.16
N THR A 179 -7.63 26.65 3.07
CA THR A 179 -8.06 26.36 4.45
C THR A 179 -9.26 25.42 4.49
N TYR A 180 -10.30 25.70 3.68
CA TYR A 180 -11.46 24.81 3.58
C TYR A 180 -11.06 23.40 3.15
N CYS A 181 -10.15 23.26 2.18
CA CYS A 181 -9.67 21.95 1.76
C CYS A 181 -9.00 21.19 2.91
N PHE A 182 -8.17 21.85 3.73
CA PHE A 182 -7.58 21.22 4.92
C PHE A 182 -8.64 20.79 5.94
N GLU A 183 -9.59 21.67 6.25
CA GLU A 183 -10.65 21.40 7.25
C GLU A 183 -11.60 20.25 6.83
N ASN A 184 -11.63 19.90 5.54
CA ASN A 184 -12.48 18.84 4.99
C ASN A 184 -11.72 17.62 4.46
N THR A 185 -10.42 17.52 4.75
CA THR A 185 -9.58 16.37 4.38
C THR A 185 -9.01 15.72 5.65
N PRO A 186 -8.88 14.38 5.71
CA PRO A 186 -8.25 13.72 6.85
C PRO A 186 -6.86 14.28 7.15
N GLU A 187 -6.54 14.41 8.43
CA GLU A 187 -5.28 14.97 8.92
C GLU A 187 -4.04 14.29 8.31
N SER A 188 -4.14 12.97 8.07
CA SER A 188 -3.12 12.16 7.42
C SER A 188 -2.70 12.63 6.02
N GLU A 189 -3.53 13.42 5.33
CA GLU A 189 -3.23 13.95 3.99
C GLU A 189 -2.70 15.40 4.01
N HIS A 190 -2.76 16.09 5.16
CA HIS A 190 -2.43 17.51 5.24
C HIS A 190 -0.99 17.80 4.84
N ASN A 191 -0.03 16.96 5.24
CA ASN A 191 1.38 17.17 4.90
C ASN A 191 1.65 17.12 3.39
N ASP A 192 0.93 16.25 2.66
CA ASP A 192 1.02 16.15 1.20
C ASP A 192 0.39 17.37 0.52
N MET A 193 -0.73 17.86 1.04
CA MET A 193 -1.39 19.09 0.58
C MET A 193 -0.54 20.33 0.84
N LEU A 194 0.10 20.45 2.01
CA LEU A 194 1.03 21.54 2.33
C LEU A 194 2.20 21.58 1.34
N ALA A 195 2.74 20.42 0.97
CA ALA A 195 3.77 20.31 -0.08
C ALA A 195 3.26 20.84 -1.43
N GLN A 196 2.04 20.47 -1.79
CA GLN A 196 1.42 20.85 -3.05
C GLN A 196 1.06 22.34 -3.11
N PHE A 197 0.68 22.93 -1.98
CA PHE A 197 0.29 24.35 -1.88
C PHE A 197 1.47 25.27 -1.57
N SER A 198 2.71 24.77 -1.58
CA SER A 198 3.90 25.58 -1.30
C SER A 198 4.08 26.76 -2.26
N TYR A 199 3.41 26.77 -3.41
CA TYR A 199 3.39 27.92 -4.32
C TYR A 199 2.73 29.16 -3.69
N LEU A 200 1.79 28.98 -2.74
CA LEU A 200 1.16 30.07 -1.98
C LEU A 200 2.16 30.85 -1.13
N TYR A 201 3.32 30.28 -0.82
CA TYR A 201 4.42 31.01 -0.18
C TYR A 201 4.88 32.22 -1.02
N ALA A 202 4.82 32.11 -2.35
CA ALA A 202 5.14 33.24 -3.24
C ALA A 202 4.04 34.31 -3.24
N VAL A 203 2.80 33.97 -2.89
CA VAL A 203 1.68 34.89 -2.75
C VAL A 203 1.78 35.64 -1.41
N SER A 204 1.97 34.93 -0.31
CA SER A 204 2.21 35.50 1.02
C SER A 204 2.98 34.53 1.90
N ALA A 205 4.22 34.88 2.24
CA ALA A 205 5.08 34.07 3.10
C ALA A 205 4.46 33.87 4.49
N ASP A 206 4.00 34.94 5.14
CA ASP A 206 3.42 34.86 6.50
C ASP A 206 2.15 34.01 6.54
N LYS A 207 1.18 34.26 5.65
CA LYS A 207 -0.06 33.47 5.64
C LYS A 207 0.18 31.99 5.33
N PHE A 208 1.18 31.68 4.49
CA PHE A 208 1.55 30.30 4.23
C PHE A 208 2.23 29.66 5.44
N LEU A 209 3.13 30.37 6.13
CA LEU A 209 3.76 29.86 7.34
C LEU A 209 2.74 29.68 8.47
N ASP A 210 1.73 30.56 8.60
CA ASP A 210 0.64 30.40 9.56
C ASP A 210 -0.22 29.16 9.24
N MET A 211 -0.49 28.90 7.95
CA MET A 211 -1.18 27.69 7.50
C MET A 211 -0.35 26.42 7.76
N LEU A 212 0.96 26.50 7.51
CA LEU A 212 1.91 25.41 7.77
C LEU A 212 1.97 25.08 9.26
N GLU A 213 1.96 26.09 10.13
CA GLU A 213 1.94 25.93 11.59
C GLU A 213 0.59 25.39 12.10
N LYS A 214 -0.54 25.73 11.45
CA LYS A 214 -1.88 25.30 11.85
C LYS A 214 -2.22 23.86 11.44
N PHE A 215 -1.85 23.45 10.22
CA PHE A 215 -2.35 22.21 9.60
C PHE A 215 -1.28 21.12 9.44
N TRP A 216 -0.09 21.30 10.01
CA TRP A 216 0.89 20.22 10.00
C TRP A 216 0.47 19.07 10.89
N SER A 217 0.52 17.85 10.36
CA SER A 217 0.24 16.63 11.12
C SER A 217 1.51 15.93 11.57
N ASP A 218 1.50 15.45 12.81
CA ASP A 218 2.60 14.71 13.43
C ASP A 218 2.52 13.18 13.18
N ASP A 219 1.64 12.75 12.26
CA ASP A 219 1.43 11.34 11.88
C ASP A 219 2.71 10.66 11.37
N GLY A 220 3.49 10.12 12.31
CA GLY A 220 4.23 8.85 12.34
C GLY A 220 5.25 8.49 11.24
N PHE A 221 5.16 9.04 10.05
CA PHE A 221 6.08 8.75 8.96
C PHE A 221 7.29 9.66 9.06
N GLU A 222 8.35 9.16 9.71
CA GLU A 222 9.71 9.61 9.48
C GLU A 222 10.00 9.51 7.98
N LEU A 223 9.72 10.57 7.17
CA LEU A 223 10.32 10.84 5.84
C LEU A 223 9.75 12.05 5.04
N ASN A 224 8.78 12.84 5.54
CA ASN A 224 8.25 13.97 4.74
C ASN A 224 9.03 15.31 4.88
N GLN A 225 10.36 15.29 4.70
CA GLN A 225 11.16 16.50 4.36
C GLN A 225 10.80 17.11 2.97
N LYS A 226 9.68 16.65 2.38
CA LYS A 226 9.20 17.05 1.05
C LYS A 226 8.24 18.24 1.09
N ALA A 227 7.60 18.53 2.23
CA ALA A 227 6.60 19.59 2.32
C ALA A 227 7.19 20.99 2.06
N ILE A 228 8.42 21.25 2.52
CA ILE A 228 9.12 22.50 2.23
C ILE A 228 10.41 22.27 1.43
N GLY A 229 10.53 22.98 0.31
CA GLY A 229 11.71 22.95 -0.55
C GLY A 229 12.91 23.70 0.06
N LEU A 230 14.09 23.54 -0.56
CA LEU A 230 15.34 24.20 -0.13
C LEU A 230 15.20 25.73 -0.04
N ARG A 231 14.41 26.34 -0.94
CA ARG A 231 14.16 27.79 -0.96
C ARG A 231 13.44 28.26 0.30
N ILE A 232 12.32 27.62 0.65
CA ILE A 232 11.52 27.97 1.84
C ILE A 232 12.34 27.68 3.11
N SER A 233 13.02 26.52 3.18
CA SER A 233 13.93 26.21 4.30
C SER A 233 15.02 27.28 4.50
N LYS A 234 15.60 27.79 3.41
CA LYS A 234 16.61 28.85 3.49
C LYS A 234 16.01 30.14 4.04
N ASP A 235 14.86 30.56 3.52
CA ASP A 235 14.18 31.78 3.96
C ASP A 235 13.70 31.67 5.42
N ILE A 236 13.27 30.50 5.89
CA ILE A 236 13.01 30.26 7.32
C ILE A 236 14.26 30.54 8.15
N MET A 237 15.40 29.95 7.76
CA MET A 237 16.66 30.09 8.53
C MET A 237 17.29 31.48 8.45
N THR A 238 17.00 32.27 7.41
CA THR A 238 17.62 33.60 7.21
C THR A 238 16.71 34.79 7.48
N LYS A 239 15.39 34.67 7.23
CA LYS A 239 14.41 35.77 7.35
C LYS A 239 13.38 35.55 8.46
N HIS A 240 13.02 34.30 8.74
CA HIS A 240 11.98 33.95 9.73
C HIS A 240 12.53 33.12 10.91
N LYS A 241 13.82 33.28 11.24
CA LYS A 241 14.49 32.47 12.28
C LYS A 241 13.85 32.64 13.67
N THR A 242 13.18 33.76 13.91
CA THR A 242 12.37 34.01 15.11
C THR A 242 11.23 33.00 15.28
N ARG A 243 10.54 32.60 14.19
CA ARG A 243 9.50 31.56 14.23
C ARG A 243 10.08 30.22 14.68
N LEU A 244 11.31 29.88 14.28
CA LEU A 244 12.01 28.69 14.76
C LEU A 244 12.25 28.75 16.27
N TYR A 245 12.68 29.88 16.82
CA TYR A 245 12.88 29.99 18.27
C TYR A 245 11.55 29.92 19.06
N ASN A 246 10.44 30.38 18.46
CA ASN A 246 9.12 30.30 19.08
C ASN A 246 8.51 28.89 19.00
N LEU A 247 8.71 28.16 17.89
CA LEU A 247 8.20 26.80 17.66
C LEU A 247 9.33 25.82 17.29
N PRO A 248 10.32 25.60 18.18
CA PRO A 248 11.56 24.91 17.82
C PRO A 248 11.38 23.43 17.48
N LEU A 249 10.53 22.70 18.20
CA LEU A 249 10.26 21.29 17.90
C LEU A 249 9.65 21.09 16.50
N PHE A 250 8.76 21.99 16.10
CA PHE A 250 8.12 21.99 14.79
C PHE A 250 9.13 22.29 13.67
N TYR A 251 9.84 23.43 13.77
CA TYR A 251 10.77 23.86 12.73
C TYR A 251 11.98 22.93 12.54
N LEU A 252 12.46 22.28 13.62
CA LEU A 252 13.54 21.28 13.53
C LEU A 252 13.13 20.00 12.78
N ARG A 253 11.82 19.71 12.68
CA ARG A 253 11.30 18.57 11.93
C ARG A 253 11.14 18.89 10.44
N ILE A 254 10.70 20.10 10.11
CA ILE A 254 10.33 20.46 8.72
C ILE A 254 11.49 21.05 7.91
N VAL A 255 12.42 21.78 8.54
CA VAL A 255 13.55 22.41 7.84
C VAL A 255 14.51 21.34 7.33
N ARG A 256 14.90 21.44 6.06
CA ARG A 256 15.82 20.46 5.45
C ARG A 256 17.18 20.44 6.15
N ARG A 257 17.65 19.24 6.51
CA ARG A 257 18.90 19.04 7.28
C ARG A 257 20.11 19.79 6.72
N PRO A 258 20.44 19.76 5.41
CA PRO A 258 21.60 20.48 4.90
C PRO A 258 21.51 22.00 5.08
N VAL A 259 20.29 22.55 5.04
CA VAL A 259 20.05 23.98 5.25
C VAL A 259 20.16 24.33 6.73
N LEU A 260 19.55 23.51 7.60
CA LEU A 260 19.68 23.65 9.05
C LEU A 260 21.16 23.70 9.45
N LEU A 261 21.95 22.68 9.07
CA LEU A 261 23.39 22.60 9.41
C LEU A 261 24.19 23.81 8.89
N LYS A 262 23.90 24.27 7.66
CA LYS A 262 24.63 25.37 7.04
C LYS A 262 24.38 26.73 7.72
N PHE A 263 23.19 26.94 8.29
CA PHE A 263 22.78 28.23 8.87
C PHE A 263 22.65 28.21 10.40
N SER A 264 23.08 27.12 11.04
CA SER A 264 23.12 26.97 12.50
C SER A 264 24.52 27.15 13.05
N THR A 265 24.61 27.81 14.20
CA THR A 265 25.83 28.00 14.98
C THR A 265 25.99 26.90 16.04
N VAL A 266 27.14 26.84 16.72
CA VAL A 266 27.34 25.98 17.90
C VAL A 266 26.30 26.28 18.99
N GLN A 267 25.95 27.56 19.18
CA GLN A 267 24.95 27.96 20.17
C GLN A 267 23.54 27.51 19.78
N ASP A 268 23.22 27.57 18.48
CA ASP A 268 21.98 27.00 17.95
C ASP A 268 21.92 25.50 18.21
N ALA A 269 23.01 24.76 17.99
CA ALA A 269 23.08 23.33 18.27
C ALA A 269 22.81 23.00 19.75
N LYS A 270 23.41 23.77 20.68
CA LYS A 270 23.14 23.63 22.12
C LYS A 270 21.68 23.90 22.47
N PHE A 271 21.08 24.93 21.87
CA PHE A 271 19.66 25.23 22.03
C PHE A 271 18.78 24.07 21.50
N TYR A 272 19.05 23.58 20.30
CA TYR A 272 18.29 22.47 19.70
C TYR A 272 18.37 21.21 20.54
N LEU A 273 19.58 20.81 20.98
CA LEU A 273 19.75 19.64 21.83
C LEU A 273 19.00 19.79 23.15
N THR A 274 18.93 20.99 23.72
CA THR A 274 18.19 21.26 24.96
C THR A 274 16.68 21.12 24.75
N VAL A 275 16.14 21.69 23.66
CA VAL A 275 14.70 21.64 23.37
C VAL A 275 14.25 20.24 22.98
N LEU A 276 15.09 19.49 22.26
CA LEU A 276 14.75 18.14 21.80
C LEU A 276 14.72 17.10 22.93
N LEU A 277 15.25 17.41 24.12
CA LEU A 277 15.20 16.51 25.26
C LEU A 277 13.74 16.21 25.63
N PRO A 278 13.35 14.93 25.75
CA PRO A 278 12.01 14.57 26.20
C PRO A 278 11.82 14.87 27.69
N ASP A 279 10.60 14.69 28.19
CA ASP A 279 10.28 14.99 29.59
C ASP A 279 10.77 13.92 30.55
N SER A 280 10.76 12.65 30.14
CA SER A 280 11.24 11.53 30.96
C SER A 280 12.59 10.98 30.48
N ILE A 281 13.41 10.57 31.45
CA ILE A 281 14.69 9.91 31.19
C ILE A 281 14.50 8.58 30.45
N THR A 282 13.43 7.85 30.74
CA THR A 282 13.08 6.59 30.05
C THR A 282 12.84 6.82 28.57
N GLN A 283 12.10 7.87 28.20
CA GLN A 283 11.86 8.21 26.80
C GLN A 283 13.14 8.65 26.09
N PHE A 284 14.02 9.40 26.78
CA PHE A 284 15.32 9.81 26.27
C PHE A 284 16.17 8.60 25.84
N TRP A 285 16.24 7.57 26.67
CA TRP A 285 16.96 6.35 26.33
C TRP A 285 16.26 5.55 25.22
N ARG A 286 14.93 5.39 25.29
CA ARG A 286 14.15 4.61 24.31
C ARG A 286 14.22 5.20 22.89
N MET A 287 14.35 6.51 22.76
CA MET A 287 14.37 7.17 21.44
C MET A 287 15.75 7.18 20.76
N HIS A 288 16.77 6.54 21.35
CA HIS A 288 18.15 6.53 20.85
C HIS A 288 18.65 7.93 20.46
N PHE A 289 18.48 8.90 21.37
CA PHE A 289 18.58 10.34 21.09
C PHE A 289 19.86 10.75 20.34
N TYR A 290 21.03 10.23 20.71
CA TYR A 290 22.29 10.52 20.01
C TYR A 290 22.27 10.05 18.55
N SER A 291 21.86 8.81 18.29
CA SER A 291 21.75 8.28 16.93
C SER A 291 20.78 9.12 16.09
N LYS A 292 19.62 9.46 16.67
CA LYS A 292 18.57 10.22 15.99
C LYS A 292 19.03 11.62 15.59
N TYR A 293 19.80 12.30 16.44
CA TYR A 293 20.20 13.69 16.26
C TYR A 293 21.71 13.89 16.02
N LYS A 294 22.44 12.85 15.61
CA LYS A 294 23.90 12.87 15.41
C LYS A 294 24.39 14.08 14.60
N TYR A 295 23.64 14.46 13.56
CA TYR A 295 23.96 15.62 12.72
C TYR A 295 24.00 16.97 13.50
N ILE A 296 23.22 17.11 14.56
CA ILE A 296 23.25 18.30 15.44
C ILE A 296 24.50 18.27 16.33
N PHE A 297 24.87 17.09 16.84
CA PHE A 297 26.11 16.91 17.61
C PHE A 297 27.34 17.26 16.77
N GLU A 298 27.31 16.98 15.46
CA GLU A 298 28.41 17.27 14.54
C GLU A 298 28.70 18.77 14.37
N LEU A 299 27.75 19.66 14.70
CA LEU A 299 27.97 21.12 14.75
C LEU A 299 28.85 21.56 15.93
N ILE A 300 29.00 20.72 16.97
CA ILE A 300 29.85 20.99 18.13
C ILE A 300 31.24 20.37 17.87
N PRO A 301 32.36 21.03 18.21
CA PRO A 301 33.69 20.44 18.12
C PRO A 301 33.78 19.10 18.87
N PHE A 302 34.46 18.10 18.30
CA PHE A 302 34.47 16.73 18.83
C PHE A 302 35.00 16.67 20.28
N GLU A 303 35.97 17.50 20.59
CA GLU A 303 36.63 17.65 21.88
C GLU A 303 35.67 18.13 22.99
N GLU A 304 34.63 18.87 22.61
CA GLU A 304 33.67 19.49 23.52
C GLU A 304 32.33 18.75 23.59
N ARG A 305 31.99 17.94 22.58
CA ARG A 305 30.67 17.30 22.41
C ARG A 305 30.13 16.62 23.67
N LEU A 306 30.91 15.72 24.25
CA LEU A 306 30.49 14.97 25.42
C LEU A 306 30.28 15.89 26.64
N ILE A 307 31.24 16.78 26.88
CA ILE A 307 31.22 17.68 28.04
C ILE A 307 30.04 18.65 27.95
N GLU A 308 29.82 19.24 26.79
CA GLU A 308 28.72 20.18 26.57
C GLU A 308 27.36 19.47 26.64
N PHE A 309 27.23 18.27 26.08
CA PHE A 309 25.99 17.51 26.19
C PHE A 309 25.72 17.03 27.63
N GLU A 310 26.75 16.64 28.37
CA GLU A 310 26.61 16.28 29.80
C GLU A 310 26.11 17.44 30.65
N LYS A 311 26.54 18.67 30.36
CA LYS A 311 25.99 19.88 31.01
C LYS A 311 24.49 20.03 30.72
N ILE A 312 24.07 19.83 29.46
CA ILE A 312 22.65 19.88 29.06
C ILE A 312 21.85 18.77 29.76
N PHE A 313 22.38 17.55 29.75
CA PHE A 313 21.77 16.38 30.39
C PHE A 313 21.61 16.58 31.91
N LYS A 314 22.68 16.94 32.62
CA LYS A 314 22.65 17.16 34.08
C LYS A 314 21.76 18.33 34.47
N LYS A 315 21.60 19.35 33.61
CA LYS A 315 20.68 20.46 33.85
C LYS A 315 19.21 19.98 33.84
N LYS A 316 18.84 19.03 32.98
CA LYS A 316 17.48 18.48 32.90
C LYS A 316 17.25 17.40 33.96
N TRP A 317 18.24 16.54 34.19
CA TRP A 317 18.18 15.41 35.13
C TRP A 317 19.41 15.41 36.06
N PRO A 318 19.40 16.21 37.16
CA PRO A 318 20.58 16.39 38.01
C PRO A 318 20.95 15.17 38.86
N ASN A 319 19.99 14.27 39.12
CA ASN A 319 20.19 13.07 39.94
C ASN A 319 20.55 11.83 39.11
N GLU A 320 20.60 11.94 37.78
CA GLU A 320 20.83 10.81 36.88
C GLU A 320 22.31 10.69 36.50
N GLU A 321 22.85 9.49 36.62
CA GLU A 321 24.25 9.19 36.32
C GLU A 321 24.42 8.78 34.85
N PHE A 322 24.56 9.78 33.97
CA PHE A 322 24.59 9.59 32.51
C PHE A 322 25.52 8.46 32.02
N ARG A 323 26.75 8.39 32.54
CA ARG A 323 27.77 7.40 32.14
C ARG A 323 27.64 6.04 32.82
N LEU A 324 26.83 5.94 33.88
CA LEU A 324 26.61 4.69 34.63
C LEU A 324 25.34 3.96 34.20
N SER A 325 24.51 4.60 33.37
CA SER A 325 23.34 3.95 32.79
C SER A 325 23.76 2.86 31.78
N PRO A 326 23.20 1.64 31.83
CA PRO A 326 23.40 0.62 30.79
C PRO A 326 23.03 1.13 29.39
N HIS A 327 22.04 2.03 29.30
CA HIS A 327 21.63 2.64 28.04
C HIS A 327 22.69 3.55 27.42
N PHE A 328 23.65 4.06 28.20
CA PHE A 328 24.80 4.80 27.66
C PHE A 328 25.60 3.93 26.67
N TYR A 329 25.84 2.67 27.04
CA TYR A 329 26.52 1.69 26.20
C TYR A 329 25.64 1.26 25.03
N GLN A 330 24.40 0.85 25.31
CA GLN A 330 23.47 0.35 24.29
C GLN A 330 23.21 1.40 23.19
N ASN A 331 23.10 2.68 23.56
CA ASN A 331 22.86 3.78 22.62
C ASN A 331 24.14 4.42 22.08
N ARG A 332 25.30 3.79 22.29
CA ARG A 332 26.60 4.17 21.73
C ARG A 332 27.07 5.57 22.08
N TYR A 333 26.72 6.11 23.25
CA TYR A 333 27.22 7.42 23.68
C TYR A 333 28.73 7.44 23.92
N PHE A 334 29.36 6.27 24.09
CA PHE A 334 30.82 6.14 24.07
C PHE A 334 31.44 6.62 22.75
N ASP A 335 30.69 6.72 21.63
CA ASP A 335 31.21 7.29 20.38
C ASP A 335 31.55 8.79 20.51
N LEU A 336 31.04 9.47 21.54
CA LEU A 336 31.40 10.85 21.89
C LEU A 336 32.70 10.97 22.70
N MET A 337 33.26 9.87 23.18
CA MET A 337 34.47 9.87 24.00
C MET A 337 35.73 9.79 23.13
N ARG A 338 36.82 10.42 23.59
CA ARG A 338 38.17 10.17 23.06
C ARG A 338 38.68 8.79 23.50
N ILE A 339 39.63 8.22 22.75
CA ILE A 339 40.15 6.86 22.97
C ILE A 339 40.72 6.68 24.39
N ASP A 340 41.50 7.65 24.87
CA ASP A 340 42.07 7.70 26.22
C ASP A 340 40.98 7.71 27.31
N ILE A 341 39.92 8.48 27.09
CA ILE A 341 38.77 8.54 28.00
C ILE A 341 37.96 7.24 27.97
N LYS A 342 37.79 6.61 26.79
CA LYS A 342 37.08 5.32 26.66
C LYS A 342 37.78 4.20 27.42
N GLU A 343 39.10 4.13 27.33
CA GLU A 343 39.89 3.12 28.04
C GLU A 343 39.75 3.30 29.57
N ALA A 344 39.99 4.53 30.06
CA ALA A 344 39.89 4.83 31.49
C ALA A 344 38.48 4.57 32.05
N TRP A 345 37.44 4.98 31.30
CA TRP A 345 36.05 4.69 31.65
C TRP A 345 35.79 3.18 31.69
N SER A 346 36.19 2.43 30.67
CA SER A 346 35.93 0.97 30.59
C SER A 346 36.59 0.22 31.74
N LEU A 347 37.85 0.56 32.07
CA LEU A 347 38.55 -0.03 33.23
C LEU A 347 37.84 0.26 34.55
N GLN A 348 37.36 1.49 34.75
CA GLN A 348 36.60 1.86 35.94
C GLN A 348 35.28 1.08 36.06
N GLN A 349 34.56 0.85 34.96
CA GLN A 349 33.30 0.10 35.00
C GLN A 349 33.53 -1.39 35.28
N ILE A 350 34.58 -1.98 34.70
CA ILE A 350 35.00 -3.37 34.96
C ILE A 350 35.35 -3.54 36.46
N GLU A 351 36.12 -2.61 37.04
CA GLU A 351 36.50 -2.66 38.46
C GLU A 351 35.31 -2.54 39.41
N ARG A 352 34.30 -1.75 39.04
CA ARG A 352 33.07 -1.58 39.83
C ARG A 352 32.09 -2.75 39.71
N GLY A 353 32.34 -3.69 38.81
CA GLY A 353 31.42 -4.81 38.53
C GLY A 353 30.06 -4.37 37.97
N VAL A 354 30.00 -3.24 37.25
CA VAL A 354 28.75 -2.71 36.70
C VAL A 354 28.44 -3.36 35.34
N GLU A 355 27.28 -4.01 35.24
CA GLU A 355 26.84 -4.74 34.03
C GLU A 355 26.19 -3.81 32.98
N LEU A 356 26.98 -2.92 32.36
CA LEU A 356 26.48 -1.94 31.38
C LEU A 356 26.02 -2.55 30.04
N SER A 357 26.50 -3.74 29.72
CA SER A 357 26.25 -4.49 28.49
C SER A 357 25.23 -5.63 28.66
N GLY A 358 24.55 -5.68 29.81
CA GLY A 358 23.64 -6.76 30.20
C GLY A 358 24.30 -7.79 31.12
N THR A 359 23.47 -8.63 31.75
CA THR A 359 23.92 -9.62 32.74
C THR A 359 24.92 -10.60 32.13
N GLU A 360 26.05 -10.80 32.83
CA GLU A 360 27.18 -11.65 32.38
C GLU A 360 27.90 -11.21 31.09
N ASN A 361 27.63 -10.00 30.56
CA ASN A 361 28.23 -9.49 29.31
C ASN A 361 29.29 -8.40 29.50
N ASP A 362 29.80 -8.22 30.73
CA ASP A 362 30.82 -7.24 31.10
C ASP A 362 32.09 -7.31 30.23
N PHE A 363 32.36 -8.50 29.70
CA PHE A 363 33.50 -8.80 28.82
C PHE A 363 33.54 -7.92 27.56
N THR A 364 32.40 -7.38 27.10
CA THR A 364 32.34 -6.53 25.90
C THR A 364 33.07 -5.20 26.05
N LEU A 365 33.29 -4.71 27.29
CA LEU A 365 34.04 -3.47 27.57
C LEU A 365 35.53 -3.60 27.27
N TYR A 366 36.09 -4.83 27.27
CA TYR A 366 37.49 -5.06 26.95
C TYR A 366 37.85 -4.69 25.51
N ARG A 367 36.87 -4.45 24.62
CA ARG A 367 37.13 -3.90 23.28
C ARG A 367 37.75 -2.50 23.29
N PHE A 368 37.61 -1.78 24.41
CA PHE A 368 38.15 -0.43 24.61
C PHE A 368 39.40 -0.42 25.51
N VAL A 369 39.81 -1.58 26.03
CA VAL A 369 40.99 -1.73 26.89
C VAL A 369 42.19 -2.08 26.02
N ARG A 370 43.40 -1.65 26.40
CA ARG A 370 44.65 -2.09 25.77
C ARG A 370 44.71 -3.60 25.60
N PHE A 371 45.17 -4.01 24.43
CA PHE A 371 45.10 -5.39 23.95
C PHE A 371 45.77 -6.37 24.91
N GLU A 372 46.94 -6.06 25.47
CA GLU A 372 47.68 -6.99 26.34
C GLU A 372 46.86 -7.39 27.56
N LYS A 373 46.16 -6.42 28.16
CA LYS A 373 45.30 -6.64 29.32
C LYS A 373 43.99 -7.32 28.92
N ALA A 374 43.37 -6.90 27.81
CA ALA A 374 42.16 -7.53 27.29
C ALA A 374 42.37 -9.00 26.93
N PHE A 375 43.50 -9.31 26.30
CA PHE A 375 43.87 -10.64 25.87
C PHE A 375 44.02 -11.61 27.06
N GLU A 376 44.79 -11.23 28.08
CA GLU A 376 44.99 -12.10 29.25
C GLU A 376 43.71 -12.33 30.06
N GLU A 377 42.88 -11.30 30.23
CA GLU A 377 41.64 -11.42 31.01
C GLU A 377 40.54 -12.18 30.27
N LEU A 378 40.31 -11.88 28.98
CA LEU A 378 39.30 -12.61 28.20
C LEU A 378 39.71 -14.06 27.97
N LYS A 379 41.00 -14.36 27.81
CA LYS A 379 41.49 -15.74 27.72
C LYS A 379 41.15 -16.57 28.96
N LYS A 380 41.24 -15.98 30.17
CA LYS A 380 40.81 -16.63 31.42
C LYS A 380 39.30 -16.87 31.43
N LYS A 381 38.49 -15.87 31.02
CA LYS A 381 37.02 -15.98 30.95
C LYS A 381 36.56 -17.01 29.90
N ILE A 382 37.15 -17.02 28.70
CA ILE A 382 36.85 -17.96 27.63
C ILE A 382 37.06 -19.42 28.08
N LYS A 383 38.15 -19.69 28.81
CA LYS A 383 38.49 -21.03 29.31
C LYS A 383 37.41 -21.66 30.20
N VAL A 384 36.68 -20.85 30.96
CA VAL A 384 35.64 -21.32 31.89
C VAL A 384 34.21 -21.19 31.33
N THR A 385 34.05 -20.55 30.17
CA THR A 385 32.75 -20.28 29.56
C THR A 385 32.22 -21.51 28.82
N LYS A 386 31.12 -22.09 29.33
CA LYS A 386 30.47 -23.28 28.75
C LYS A 386 29.62 -22.95 27.53
N LYS A 387 28.91 -21.82 27.53
CA LYS A 387 28.00 -21.42 26.47
C LYS A 387 28.78 -21.02 25.21
N LEU A 388 28.48 -21.68 24.10
CA LEU A 388 29.20 -21.52 22.84
C LEU A 388 29.06 -20.12 22.26
N ASP A 389 27.86 -19.54 22.24
CA ASP A 389 27.63 -18.20 21.70
C ASP A 389 28.41 -17.11 22.47
N THR A 390 28.35 -17.18 23.80
CA THR A 390 29.09 -16.24 24.67
C THR A 390 30.61 -16.38 24.47
N ARG A 391 31.10 -17.61 24.29
CA ARG A 391 32.51 -17.85 23.97
C ARG A 391 32.90 -17.26 22.62
N ALA A 392 32.06 -17.41 21.60
CA ALA A 392 32.25 -16.81 20.28
C ALA A 392 32.26 -15.27 20.34
N GLU A 393 31.35 -14.66 21.11
CA GLU A 393 31.31 -13.21 21.33
C GLU A 393 32.58 -12.69 22.02
N MET A 394 33.08 -13.38 23.05
CA MET A 394 34.35 -13.03 23.70
C MET A 394 35.54 -13.07 22.71
N LEU A 395 35.58 -14.04 21.80
CA LEU A 395 36.58 -14.13 20.73
C LEU A 395 36.46 -12.95 19.74
N ILE A 396 35.25 -12.52 19.40
CA ILE A 396 35.01 -11.34 18.58
C ILE A 396 35.44 -10.05 19.31
N VAL A 397 35.23 -9.96 20.63
CA VAL A 397 35.72 -8.83 21.43
C VAL A 397 37.24 -8.76 21.43
N LEU A 398 37.95 -9.90 21.45
CA LEU A 398 39.40 -9.94 21.27
C LEU A 398 39.83 -9.36 19.93
N VAL A 399 39.16 -9.74 18.83
CA VAL A 399 39.39 -9.15 17.50
C VAL A 399 39.21 -7.62 17.54
N LYS A 400 38.14 -7.14 18.19
CA LYS A 400 37.86 -5.70 18.32
C LYS A 400 38.88 -4.94 19.19
N SER A 401 39.46 -5.63 20.18
CA SER A 401 40.46 -5.06 21.08
C SER A 401 41.85 -4.94 20.43
N ALA A 402 42.19 -5.85 19.51
CA ALA A 402 43.42 -5.80 18.73
C ALA A 402 43.49 -4.49 17.91
N LYS A 403 44.67 -3.84 17.88
CA LYS A 403 44.88 -2.59 17.13
C LYS A 403 46.02 -2.67 16.13
N THR A 404 46.91 -3.64 16.29
CA THR A 404 48.06 -3.87 15.40
C THR A 404 48.02 -5.27 14.79
N ASP A 405 48.73 -5.47 13.69
CA ASP A 405 48.90 -6.78 13.02
C ASP A 405 49.41 -7.86 13.97
N ARG A 406 50.30 -7.50 14.91
CA ARG A 406 50.82 -8.44 15.92
C ARG A 406 49.78 -8.85 16.95
N ASP A 407 48.90 -7.92 17.33
CA ASP A 407 47.80 -8.22 18.25
C ASP A 407 46.83 -9.21 17.60
N ILE A 408 46.41 -8.91 16.37
CA ILE A 408 45.46 -9.76 15.64
C ILE A 408 46.09 -11.11 15.27
N GLU A 409 47.37 -11.15 14.88
CA GLU A 409 48.12 -12.41 14.68
C GLU A 409 48.04 -13.29 15.95
N LYS A 410 48.27 -12.70 17.13
CA LYS A 410 48.17 -13.42 18.42
C LYS A 410 46.76 -13.96 18.68
N VAL A 411 45.72 -13.21 18.31
CA VAL A 411 44.31 -13.65 18.41
C VAL A 411 44.01 -14.77 17.41
N LEU A 412 44.46 -14.66 16.16
CA LEU A 412 44.28 -15.66 15.11
C LEU A 412 44.95 -17.00 15.49
N ARG A 413 46.20 -16.95 15.97
CA ARG A 413 46.91 -18.14 16.46
C ARG A 413 46.22 -18.78 17.66
N TYR A 414 45.77 -17.96 18.63
CA TYR A 414 45.01 -18.47 19.77
C TYR A 414 43.71 -19.15 19.35
N PHE A 415 42.97 -18.55 18.42
CA PHE A 415 41.75 -19.16 17.85
C PHE A 415 42.08 -20.48 17.16
N TYR A 416 43.13 -20.52 16.33
CA TYR A 416 43.52 -21.74 15.63
C TYR A 416 43.93 -22.87 16.60
N GLU A 417 44.73 -22.57 17.63
CA GLU A 417 45.19 -23.57 18.60
C GLU A 417 44.10 -24.13 19.50
N ARG A 418 43.09 -23.31 19.85
CA ARG A 418 42.12 -23.64 20.92
C ARG A 418 40.69 -23.80 20.44
N HIS A 419 40.34 -23.21 19.29
CA HIS A 419 38.95 -23.02 18.83
C HIS A 419 38.73 -23.42 17.36
N ILE A 420 39.72 -23.98 16.67
CA ILE A 420 39.57 -24.41 15.27
C ILE A 420 38.54 -25.54 15.07
N ASN A 421 38.24 -26.29 16.14
CA ASN A 421 37.25 -27.37 16.14
C ASN A 421 35.84 -26.90 16.55
N GLU A 422 35.61 -25.59 16.70
CA GLU A 422 34.27 -25.06 16.96
C GLU A 422 33.33 -25.29 15.75
N MET A 423 32.02 -25.13 15.98
CA MET A 423 31.01 -25.25 14.92
C MET A 423 31.31 -24.33 13.73
N LEU A 424 30.94 -24.76 12.51
CA LEU A 424 31.24 -24.04 11.26
C LEU A 424 30.81 -22.57 11.33
N HIS A 425 29.60 -22.28 11.82
CA HIS A 425 29.10 -20.90 11.94
C HIS A 425 29.96 -20.01 12.85
N VAL A 426 30.57 -20.56 13.93
CA VAL A 426 31.46 -19.78 14.82
C VAL A 426 32.74 -19.39 14.09
N ARG A 427 33.30 -20.33 13.32
CA ARG A 427 34.49 -20.08 12.50
C ARG A 427 34.22 -19.04 11.40
N GLU A 428 33.07 -19.14 10.74
CA GLU A 428 32.62 -18.16 9.74
C GLU A 428 32.42 -16.78 10.37
N MET A 429 31.70 -16.69 11.50
CA MET A 429 31.50 -15.43 12.23
C MET A 429 32.82 -14.78 12.67
N PHE A 430 33.78 -15.58 13.12
CA PHE A 430 35.09 -15.10 13.53
C PHE A 430 35.88 -14.53 12.34
N VAL A 431 35.95 -15.25 11.21
CA VAL A 431 36.63 -14.78 9.99
C VAL A 431 35.99 -13.50 9.44
N GLU A 432 34.66 -13.40 9.48
CA GLU A 432 33.91 -12.20 9.09
C GLU A 432 34.16 -11.01 10.03
N ALA A 433 34.25 -11.27 11.35
CA ALA A 433 34.58 -10.24 12.34
C ALA A 433 35.98 -9.67 12.14
N VAL A 434 36.97 -10.51 11.83
CA VAL A 434 38.34 -10.06 11.51
C VAL A 434 38.33 -9.15 10.29
N MET A 435 37.65 -9.55 9.21
CA MET A 435 37.52 -8.72 8.01
C MET A 435 36.80 -7.39 8.26
N THR A 436 35.79 -7.38 9.12
CA THR A 436 34.98 -6.18 9.37
C THR A 436 35.74 -5.15 10.21
N GLU A 437 36.50 -5.62 11.18
CA GLU A 437 37.21 -4.75 12.13
C GLU A 437 38.64 -4.42 11.69
N HIS A 438 39.24 -5.23 10.81
CA HIS A 438 40.62 -5.08 10.33
C HIS A 438 40.72 -5.13 8.81
N ASN A 439 41.63 -4.34 8.24
CA ASN A 439 41.92 -4.40 6.81
C ASN A 439 42.84 -5.59 6.50
N VAL A 440 42.23 -6.77 6.28
CA VAL A 440 42.95 -8.02 6.01
C VAL A 440 43.87 -7.96 4.79
N TYR A 441 43.63 -7.03 3.86
CA TYR A 441 44.45 -6.84 2.66
C TYR A 441 45.82 -6.22 2.95
N LYS A 442 45.97 -5.59 4.12
CA LYS A 442 47.21 -4.93 4.57
C LYS A 442 47.99 -5.73 5.61
N PHE A 443 47.52 -6.92 5.96
CA PHE A 443 48.23 -7.78 6.89
C PHE A 443 49.63 -8.11 6.38
N ASP A 444 50.62 -7.93 7.27
CA ASP A 444 51.94 -8.47 7.03
C ASP A 444 51.94 -9.99 6.87
N LEU A 445 53.04 -10.54 6.33
CA LEU A 445 53.09 -11.95 5.95
C LEU A 445 52.76 -12.92 7.12
N PRO A 446 53.33 -12.77 8.34
CA PRO A 446 52.98 -13.66 9.46
C PRO A 446 51.50 -13.58 9.88
N CYS A 447 50.92 -12.38 9.89
CA CYS A 447 49.51 -12.19 10.23
C CYS A 447 48.59 -12.79 9.16
N TRP A 448 48.92 -12.56 7.88
CA TRP A 448 48.20 -13.17 6.76
C TRP A 448 48.28 -14.69 6.79
N GLU A 449 49.45 -15.28 7.05
CA GLU A 449 49.59 -16.73 7.17
C GLU A 449 48.68 -17.31 8.26
N ALA A 450 48.59 -16.65 9.42
CA ALA A 450 47.70 -17.05 10.51
C ALA A 450 46.21 -16.96 10.10
N TYR A 451 45.83 -15.90 9.37
CA TYR A 451 44.47 -15.76 8.84
C TYR A 451 44.15 -16.78 7.75
N ASN A 452 45.10 -17.01 6.85
CA ASN A 452 44.95 -17.88 5.70
C ASN A 452 44.79 -19.35 6.11
N GLN A 453 45.41 -19.78 7.21
CA GLN A 453 45.16 -21.09 7.81
C GLN A 453 43.69 -21.32 8.16
N LEU A 454 42.96 -20.29 8.60
CA LEU A 454 41.52 -20.37 8.86
C LEU A 454 40.73 -20.50 7.56
N LEU A 455 41.13 -19.80 6.49
CA LEU A 455 40.50 -19.93 5.17
C LEU A 455 40.67 -21.34 4.59
N TYR A 456 41.83 -21.98 4.77
CA TYR A 456 42.03 -23.40 4.44
C TYR A 456 41.10 -24.30 5.25
N ASN A 457 40.96 -24.07 6.55
CA ASN A 457 40.06 -24.85 7.41
C ASN A 457 38.57 -24.69 7.02
N LEU A 458 38.18 -23.53 6.50
CA LEU A 458 36.84 -23.26 5.96
C LEU A 458 36.63 -23.82 4.54
N ARG A 459 37.62 -24.54 3.98
CA ARG A 459 37.57 -25.16 2.65
C ARG A 459 37.37 -24.13 1.53
N ILE A 460 37.79 -22.87 1.74
CA ILE A 460 37.66 -21.78 0.76
C ILE A 460 38.46 -22.06 -0.52
N TYR A 461 39.55 -22.82 -0.41
CA TYR A 461 40.38 -23.21 -1.54
C TYR A 461 39.86 -24.43 -2.31
N GLU A 462 38.75 -25.05 -1.92
CA GLU A 462 38.21 -26.21 -2.64
C GLU A 462 37.38 -25.80 -3.88
N PRO A 463 37.65 -26.38 -5.07
CA PRO A 463 36.98 -26.00 -6.32
C PRO A 463 35.47 -26.21 -6.31
N ASP A 464 35.02 -27.36 -5.78
CA ASP A 464 33.63 -27.85 -5.89
C ASP A 464 32.81 -27.61 -4.60
N TYR A 465 33.37 -26.92 -3.61
CA TYR A 465 32.69 -26.65 -2.35
C TYR A 465 31.80 -25.41 -2.47
N HIS A 466 30.49 -25.62 -2.57
CA HIS A 466 29.46 -24.58 -2.54
C HIS A 466 29.07 -24.25 -1.09
N SER A 467 29.79 -23.32 -0.46
CA SER A 467 29.40 -22.72 0.83
C SER A 467 28.40 -21.56 0.62
N PRO A 468 27.46 -21.32 1.56
CA PRO A 468 26.68 -20.08 1.62
C PRO A 468 27.54 -18.79 1.66
N LYS A 469 28.83 -18.91 1.99
CA LYS A 469 29.84 -17.83 2.02
C LYS A 469 30.88 -17.99 0.91
N SER A 470 30.49 -18.45 -0.29
CA SER A 470 31.39 -18.60 -1.46
C SER A 470 32.18 -17.33 -1.81
N ASP A 471 31.67 -16.16 -1.44
CA ASP A 471 32.32 -14.86 -1.63
C ASP A 471 33.61 -14.67 -0.80
N PHE A 472 33.87 -15.52 0.21
CA PHE A 472 35.15 -15.49 0.95
C PHE A 472 36.36 -15.81 0.06
N LYS A 473 36.14 -16.43 -1.12
CA LYS A 473 37.18 -16.62 -2.16
C LYS A 473 37.73 -15.30 -2.71
N ILE A 474 37.00 -14.19 -2.56
CA ILE A 474 37.44 -12.83 -2.96
C ILE A 474 38.60 -12.35 -2.07
N MET A 475 38.65 -12.74 -0.80
CA MET A 475 39.67 -12.26 0.14
C MET A 475 41.10 -12.66 -0.27
N PRO A 476 41.42 -13.95 -0.45
CA PRO A 476 42.76 -14.36 -0.89
C PRO A 476 43.06 -13.91 -2.32
N LEU A 477 42.04 -13.75 -3.18
CA LEU A 477 42.23 -13.19 -4.52
C LEU A 477 42.77 -11.75 -4.45
N ILE A 478 42.10 -10.86 -3.71
CA ILE A 478 42.52 -9.45 -3.56
C ILE A 478 43.88 -9.35 -2.87
N TYR A 479 44.09 -10.09 -1.77
CA TYR A 479 45.36 -10.07 -1.04
C TYR A 479 46.54 -10.44 -1.95
N ASN A 480 46.41 -11.53 -2.72
CA ASN A 480 47.47 -11.99 -3.60
C ASN A 480 47.74 -11.01 -4.76
N ILE A 481 46.69 -10.36 -5.31
CA ILE A 481 46.85 -9.33 -6.34
C ILE A 481 47.67 -8.14 -5.80
N ILE A 482 47.27 -7.60 -4.65
CA ILE A 482 47.89 -6.39 -4.06
C ILE A 482 49.34 -6.67 -3.66
N ASN A 483 49.60 -7.84 -3.09
CA ASN A 483 50.94 -8.24 -2.63
C ASN A 483 51.80 -8.90 -3.71
N ARG A 484 51.31 -9.00 -4.96
CA ARG A 484 52.01 -9.62 -6.11
C ARG A 484 52.47 -11.06 -5.84
N ILE A 485 51.63 -11.82 -5.14
CA ILE A 485 51.83 -13.24 -4.85
C ILE A 485 51.14 -14.05 -5.95
N GLU A 486 51.75 -15.17 -6.36
CA GLU A 486 51.14 -16.07 -7.34
C GLU A 486 49.75 -16.54 -6.87
N ILE A 487 48.73 -16.34 -7.71
CA ILE A 487 47.35 -16.65 -7.35
C ILE A 487 47.09 -18.14 -7.59
N PRO A 488 46.67 -18.89 -6.55
CA PRO A 488 46.36 -20.31 -6.69
C PRO A 488 45.28 -20.57 -7.76
N LYS A 489 45.48 -21.61 -8.59
CA LYS A 489 44.61 -21.94 -9.74
C LYS A 489 43.14 -22.17 -9.38
N ASN A 490 42.89 -22.70 -8.19
CA ASN A 490 41.57 -22.87 -7.58
C ASN A 490 40.90 -21.54 -7.22
N ILE A 491 41.66 -20.50 -6.83
CA ILE A 491 41.15 -19.16 -6.59
C ILE A 491 40.90 -18.42 -7.90
N SER A 492 41.78 -18.54 -8.90
CA SER A 492 41.52 -17.92 -10.21
C SER A 492 40.31 -18.54 -10.93
N ARG A 493 40.08 -19.85 -10.79
CA ARG A 493 38.86 -20.52 -11.28
C ARG A 493 37.55 -19.96 -10.71
N PHE A 494 37.56 -19.31 -9.54
CA PHE A 494 36.35 -18.65 -9.01
C PHE A 494 35.81 -17.58 -9.96
N LEU A 495 36.70 -16.92 -10.72
CA LEU A 495 36.31 -15.96 -11.75
C LEU A 495 35.54 -16.62 -12.92
N GLU A 496 35.59 -17.95 -13.03
CA GLU A 496 34.87 -18.71 -14.07
C GLU A 496 33.49 -19.23 -13.61
N SER A 497 33.24 -19.32 -12.30
CA SER A 497 32.01 -19.91 -11.72
C SER A 497 30.86 -18.91 -11.49
N GLY A 498 31.01 -17.65 -11.93
CA GLY A 498 30.04 -16.57 -11.76
C GLY A 498 30.31 -15.71 -10.53
N VAL A 499 30.86 -14.52 -10.76
CA VAL A 499 31.20 -13.55 -9.70
C VAL A 499 30.06 -12.55 -9.53
N TYR A 500 29.60 -12.38 -8.30
CA TYR A 500 28.68 -11.29 -7.96
C TYR A 500 29.45 -10.00 -7.67
N PHE A 501 29.63 -9.15 -8.68
CA PHE A 501 30.43 -7.92 -8.59
C PHE A 501 29.94 -6.92 -7.51
N ASN A 502 28.69 -7.00 -7.09
CA ASN A 502 28.16 -6.27 -5.94
C ASN A 502 28.96 -6.55 -4.65
N PHE A 503 29.33 -7.81 -4.39
CA PHE A 503 30.14 -8.17 -3.21
C PHE A 503 31.59 -7.72 -3.38
N PHE A 504 32.13 -7.84 -4.59
CA PHE A 504 33.44 -7.28 -4.94
C PHE A 504 33.53 -5.79 -4.60
N ARG A 505 32.49 -5.01 -4.93
CA ARG A 505 32.42 -3.56 -4.65
C ARG A 505 32.50 -3.23 -3.16
N VAL A 506 31.85 -4.01 -2.31
CA VAL A 506 31.92 -3.85 -0.85
C VAL A 506 33.35 -4.09 -0.36
N GLN A 507 34.01 -5.13 -0.88
CA GLN A 507 35.34 -5.55 -0.44
C GLN A 507 36.46 -4.60 -0.86
N VAL A 508 36.37 -3.99 -2.05
CA VAL A 508 37.38 -3.02 -2.53
C VAL A 508 37.22 -1.62 -1.92
N GLY A 509 36.19 -1.37 -1.12
CA GLY A 509 35.92 -0.06 -0.51
C GLY A 509 36.98 0.41 0.49
N SER A 510 37.80 -0.51 1.02
CA SER A 510 38.89 -0.23 1.98
C SER A 510 40.28 -0.10 1.33
N LEU A 511 40.38 -0.24 0.00
CA LEU A 511 41.64 -0.17 -0.75
C LEU A 511 42.05 1.26 -1.07
N THR A 512 43.35 1.51 -1.24
CA THR A 512 43.83 2.78 -1.83
C THR A 512 43.45 2.87 -3.30
N LYS A 513 43.58 4.07 -3.89
CA LYS A 513 43.29 4.27 -5.32
C LYS A 513 44.20 3.41 -6.21
N GLU A 514 45.46 3.25 -5.83
CA GLU A 514 46.44 2.43 -6.53
C GLU A 514 46.13 0.93 -6.41
N GLU A 515 45.83 0.46 -5.20
CA GLU A 515 45.42 -0.94 -4.93
C GLU A 515 44.12 -1.29 -5.66
N PHE A 516 43.16 -0.36 -5.66
CA PHE A 516 41.89 -0.48 -6.38
C PHE A 516 42.11 -0.66 -7.89
N GLU A 517 43.05 0.10 -8.48
CA GLU A 517 43.39 -0.02 -9.89
C GLU A 517 44.13 -1.33 -10.20
N MET A 518 45.02 -1.79 -9.31
CA MET A 518 45.71 -3.08 -9.47
C MET A 518 44.73 -4.27 -9.56
N VAL A 519 43.69 -4.28 -8.70
CA VAL A 519 42.65 -5.31 -8.72
C VAL A 519 41.83 -5.23 -10.00
N TYR A 520 41.45 -4.03 -10.43
CA TYR A 520 40.75 -3.81 -11.69
C TYR A 520 41.54 -4.35 -12.88
N GLU A 521 42.80 -3.96 -13.02
CA GLU A 521 43.65 -4.34 -14.17
C GLU A 521 43.89 -5.86 -14.22
N TYR A 522 44.11 -6.50 -13.07
CA TYR A 522 44.29 -7.95 -13.02
C TYR A 522 43.04 -8.70 -13.48
N VAL A 523 41.87 -8.34 -12.95
CA VAL A 523 40.61 -9.02 -13.27
C VAL A 523 40.18 -8.74 -14.72
N LEU A 524 40.40 -7.52 -15.21
CA LEU A 524 40.19 -7.17 -16.61
C LEU A 524 41.08 -8.01 -17.53
N SER A 525 42.38 -8.05 -17.25
CA SER A 525 43.36 -8.83 -18.02
C SER A 525 43.03 -10.32 -18.01
N TYR A 526 42.55 -10.85 -16.88
CA TYR A 526 42.13 -12.25 -16.77
C TYR A 526 41.01 -12.59 -17.77
N TYR A 527 39.93 -11.81 -17.79
CA TYR A 527 38.82 -12.07 -18.71
C TYR A 527 39.18 -11.80 -20.18
N LEU A 528 39.99 -10.78 -20.46
CA LEU A 528 40.49 -10.53 -21.81
C LEU A 528 41.35 -11.68 -22.34
N ASN A 529 42.24 -12.24 -21.51
CA ASN A 529 43.03 -13.40 -21.88
C ASN A 529 42.14 -14.63 -22.12
N ARG A 530 41.07 -14.82 -21.35
CA ARG A 530 40.09 -15.91 -21.60
C ARG A 530 39.34 -15.76 -22.91
N ILE A 531 39.00 -14.53 -23.30
CA ILE A 531 38.38 -14.28 -24.61
C ILE A 531 39.37 -14.61 -25.73
N ASN A 532 40.62 -14.16 -25.62
CA ASN A 532 41.68 -14.47 -26.59
C ASN A 532 41.98 -15.99 -26.69
N ASP A 533 42.02 -16.69 -25.56
CA ASP A 533 42.20 -18.16 -25.52
C ASP A 533 41.09 -18.90 -26.29
N ILE A 534 39.87 -18.35 -26.30
CA ILE A 534 38.73 -18.91 -27.04
C ILE A 534 38.79 -18.55 -28.53
N GLU A 535 39.21 -17.34 -28.89
CA GLU A 535 39.36 -16.89 -30.28
C GLU A 535 40.38 -17.70 -31.09
N THR A 536 41.44 -18.18 -30.44
CA THR A 536 42.48 -18.99 -31.09
C THR A 536 42.04 -20.43 -31.37
N GLN A 537 40.85 -20.84 -30.92
CA GLN A 537 40.28 -22.17 -31.18
C GLN A 537 39.43 -22.17 -32.47
N PRO A 538 39.34 -23.30 -33.20
CA PRO A 538 38.50 -23.40 -34.38
C PRO A 538 37.05 -23.00 -34.07
N SER A 539 36.46 -22.13 -34.90
CA SER A 539 35.10 -21.58 -34.70
C SER A 539 34.08 -22.70 -34.44
N ASN A 540 33.48 -22.68 -33.23
CA ASN A 540 32.37 -23.54 -32.83
C ASN A 540 31.24 -22.64 -32.30
N GLU A 541 30.01 -22.83 -32.80
CA GLU A 541 28.79 -22.13 -32.34
C GLU A 541 28.58 -22.26 -30.81
N GLU A 542 29.07 -23.34 -30.18
CA GLU A 542 28.96 -23.57 -28.74
C GLU A 542 29.85 -22.65 -27.87
N LEU A 543 30.83 -21.95 -28.45
CA LEU A 543 31.74 -21.06 -27.72
C LEU A 543 31.20 -19.63 -27.55
N LYS A 544 30.21 -19.23 -28.36
CA LYS A 544 29.60 -17.88 -28.33
C LYS A 544 28.96 -17.51 -26.98
N PRO A 545 28.20 -18.38 -26.28
CA PRO A 545 27.63 -18.05 -24.97
C PRO A 545 28.69 -17.77 -23.88
N ARG A 546 29.85 -18.42 -23.95
CA ARG A 546 30.95 -18.18 -23.00
C ARG A 546 31.59 -16.81 -23.19
N ILE A 547 31.84 -16.41 -24.44
CA ILE A 547 32.32 -15.05 -24.74
C ILE A 547 31.31 -14.02 -24.24
N ARG A 548 30.00 -14.22 -24.50
CA ARG A 548 28.95 -13.32 -23.97
C ARG A 548 29.00 -13.16 -22.45
N THR A 549 29.21 -14.27 -21.76
CA THR A 549 29.31 -14.30 -20.29
C THR A 549 30.49 -13.45 -19.80
N TYR A 550 31.67 -13.61 -20.42
CA TYR A 550 32.84 -12.80 -20.06
C TYR A 550 32.67 -11.33 -20.41
N VAL A 551 32.01 -11.00 -21.53
CA VAL A 551 31.69 -9.61 -21.87
C VAL A 551 30.77 -8.98 -20.81
N HIS A 552 29.73 -9.67 -20.34
CA HIS A 552 28.90 -9.19 -19.22
C HIS A 552 29.72 -8.97 -17.95
N TYR A 553 30.61 -9.90 -17.59
CA TYR A 553 31.48 -9.73 -16.41
C TYR A 553 32.42 -8.53 -16.52
N ILE A 554 32.96 -8.25 -17.71
CA ILE A 554 33.79 -7.06 -17.93
C ILE A 554 32.94 -5.78 -17.84
N LEU A 555 31.72 -5.77 -18.37
CA LEU A 555 30.81 -4.62 -18.26
C LEU A 555 30.39 -4.35 -16.80
N ASP A 556 30.13 -5.40 -16.02
CA ASP A 556 29.85 -5.31 -14.58
C ASP A 556 31.08 -4.81 -13.81
N LEU A 557 32.27 -5.34 -14.11
CA LEU A 557 33.54 -4.87 -13.54
C LEU A 557 33.71 -3.37 -13.77
N LEU A 558 33.56 -2.89 -15.00
CA LEU A 558 33.66 -1.47 -15.36
C LEU A 558 32.66 -0.62 -14.56
N TYR A 559 31.39 -1.05 -14.49
CA TYR A 559 30.34 -0.33 -13.76
C TYR A 559 30.67 -0.20 -12.26
N HIS A 560 31.02 -1.31 -11.62
CA HIS A 560 31.30 -1.32 -10.18
C HIS A 560 32.62 -0.61 -9.83
N PHE A 561 33.56 -0.51 -10.77
CA PHE A 561 34.81 0.23 -10.59
C PHE A 561 34.71 1.71 -10.98
N ASN A 562 33.48 2.24 -11.17
CA ASN A 562 33.22 3.62 -11.59
C ASN A 562 33.92 4.02 -12.90
N LYS A 563 34.18 3.05 -13.78
CA LYS A 563 34.68 3.30 -15.13
C LYS A 563 33.53 3.72 -16.04
N THR A 564 33.85 4.41 -17.13
CA THR A 564 32.86 4.87 -18.12
C THR A 564 32.91 4.01 -19.38
N ILE A 565 32.02 4.27 -20.34
CA ILE A 565 32.04 3.55 -21.63
C ILE A 565 33.36 3.72 -22.38
N HIS A 566 34.08 4.82 -22.15
CA HIS A 566 35.39 5.08 -22.76
C HIS A 566 36.51 4.18 -22.23
N ASN A 567 36.22 3.38 -21.19
CA ASN A 567 37.15 2.42 -20.63
C ASN A 567 36.86 0.98 -21.12
N ILE A 568 35.91 0.79 -22.03
CA ILE A 568 35.69 -0.50 -22.68
C ILE A 568 36.91 -0.82 -23.56
N PRO A 569 37.57 -1.98 -23.39
CA PRO A 569 38.66 -2.39 -24.25
C PRO A 569 38.23 -2.50 -25.72
N GLU A 570 39.05 -2.01 -26.64
CA GLU A 570 38.77 -1.98 -28.09
C GLU A 570 38.41 -3.37 -28.65
N VAL A 571 39.08 -4.42 -28.16
CA VAL A 571 38.80 -5.82 -28.56
C VAL A 571 37.35 -6.24 -28.28
N LEU A 572 36.70 -5.66 -27.27
CA LEU A 572 35.32 -5.97 -26.90
C LEU A 572 34.29 -5.14 -27.68
N GLU A 573 34.69 -4.01 -28.26
CA GLU A 573 33.76 -3.16 -29.02
C GLU A 573 33.15 -3.95 -30.18
N ASN A 574 33.96 -4.75 -30.89
CA ASN A 574 33.48 -5.59 -31.98
C ASN A 574 32.47 -6.65 -31.50
N TYR A 575 32.67 -7.24 -30.32
CA TYR A 575 31.73 -8.20 -29.73
C TYR A 575 30.43 -7.57 -29.27
N ILE A 576 30.53 -6.41 -28.61
CA ILE A 576 29.38 -5.65 -28.13
C ILE A 576 28.57 -5.15 -29.33
N LEU A 577 29.22 -4.74 -30.41
CA LEU A 577 28.56 -4.30 -31.65
C LEU A 577 27.95 -5.48 -32.42
N ALA A 578 28.67 -6.60 -32.53
CA ALA A 578 28.19 -7.81 -33.21
C ALA A 578 26.95 -8.42 -32.52
N ASP A 579 26.81 -8.22 -31.20
CA ASP A 579 25.68 -8.73 -30.41
C ASP A 579 25.04 -7.65 -29.53
N ILE A 580 24.81 -6.48 -30.13
CA ILE A 580 24.33 -5.31 -29.40
C ILE A 580 22.97 -5.54 -28.73
N GLN A 581 22.16 -6.47 -29.26
CA GLN A 581 20.87 -6.82 -28.66
C GLN A 581 21.00 -7.38 -27.25
N GLU A 582 22.04 -8.18 -27.00
CA GLU A 582 22.34 -8.80 -25.72
C GLU A 582 22.83 -7.76 -24.69
N PHE A 583 23.73 -6.87 -25.08
CA PHE A 583 24.43 -5.99 -24.13
C PHE A 583 23.80 -4.60 -23.93
N GLN A 584 23.00 -4.10 -24.87
CA GLN A 584 22.45 -2.72 -24.85
C GLN A 584 21.68 -2.31 -23.58
N ASN A 585 21.20 -3.27 -22.79
CA ASN A 585 20.43 -3.00 -21.57
C ASN A 585 21.28 -3.00 -20.28
N HIS A 586 22.58 -3.31 -20.39
CA HIS A 586 23.52 -3.30 -19.27
C HIS A 586 23.63 -1.92 -18.63
N HIS A 587 23.80 -1.85 -17.30
CA HIS A 587 23.77 -0.59 -16.53
C HIS A 587 24.79 0.46 -17.02
N LEU A 588 26.00 0.04 -17.37
CA LEU A 588 27.05 0.89 -17.93
C LEU A 588 26.66 1.52 -19.29
N LEU A 589 26.05 0.70 -20.15
CA LEU A 589 25.70 1.06 -21.54
C LEU A 589 24.38 1.86 -21.61
N LYS A 590 23.51 1.69 -20.60
CA LYS A 590 22.14 2.24 -20.55
C LYS A 590 22.07 3.78 -20.49
N ASN A 591 23.09 4.46 -19.98
CA ASN A 591 23.05 5.92 -19.75
C ASN A 591 23.69 6.76 -20.87
N GLU A 592 24.75 6.30 -21.54
CA GLU A 592 25.40 7.09 -22.61
C GLU A 592 24.88 6.75 -24.02
N LEU A 593 24.71 5.46 -24.36
CA LEU A 593 24.17 5.05 -25.67
C LEU A 593 22.70 5.46 -25.89
N ARG A 594 22.00 5.92 -24.84
CA ARG A 594 20.58 6.32 -24.92
C ARG A 594 20.33 7.82 -25.09
N TYR A 595 21.26 8.71 -24.78
CA TYR A 595 20.92 10.16 -24.70
C TYR A 595 21.45 11.03 -25.84
N THR A 596 22.53 10.66 -26.52
CA THR A 596 23.05 11.47 -27.64
C THR A 596 22.34 11.14 -28.96
N ASP A 597 22.10 9.87 -29.30
CA ASP A 597 21.63 9.47 -30.64
C ASP A 597 20.21 8.90 -30.77
N LYS A 598 19.47 8.71 -29.67
CA LYS A 598 18.16 8.04 -29.74
C LYS A 598 17.14 8.87 -30.53
N LEU A 599 16.60 8.29 -31.60
CA LEU A 599 15.46 8.80 -32.34
C LEU A 599 14.23 8.76 -31.41
N THR A 600 13.65 9.92 -31.09
CA THR A 600 12.46 10.03 -30.24
C THR A 600 11.32 10.66 -31.02
N GLN A 601 10.07 10.49 -30.56
CA GLN A 601 8.93 11.22 -31.14
C GLN A 601 9.19 12.73 -31.20
N GLY A 602 9.83 13.29 -30.16
CA GLY A 602 10.19 14.70 -30.11
C GLY A 602 11.22 15.10 -31.16
N LYS A 603 12.27 14.29 -31.37
CA LYS A 603 13.26 14.52 -32.44
C LYS A 603 12.63 14.39 -33.83
N LEU A 604 11.84 13.34 -34.09
CA LEU A 604 11.12 13.17 -35.36
C LEU A 604 10.17 14.33 -35.66
N TYR A 605 9.46 14.81 -34.63
CA TYR A 605 8.61 15.99 -34.76
C TYR A 605 9.41 17.27 -35.03
N LYS A 606 10.62 17.40 -34.46
CA LYS A 606 11.55 18.50 -34.74
C LYS A 606 12.08 18.43 -36.16
N PHE A 607 12.41 17.25 -36.68
CA PHE A 607 12.86 17.06 -38.07
C PHE A 607 11.77 17.50 -39.05
N LEU A 608 10.52 17.06 -38.87
CA LEU A 608 9.41 17.55 -39.69
C LEU A 608 9.20 19.06 -39.64
N LYS A 609 9.55 19.72 -38.53
CA LYS A 609 9.49 21.19 -38.42
C LYS A 609 10.66 21.91 -39.08
N GLN A 610 11.83 21.27 -39.17
CA GLN A 610 13.03 21.83 -39.76
C GLN A 610 12.97 21.70 -41.28
N ASP A 611 13.01 20.45 -41.78
CA ASP A 611 13.02 20.14 -43.21
C ASP A 611 12.64 18.66 -43.42
N VAL A 612 11.83 18.40 -44.44
CA VAL A 612 11.41 17.06 -44.85
C VAL A 612 12.61 16.19 -45.23
N SER A 613 13.63 16.75 -45.90
CA SER A 613 14.84 16.02 -46.27
C SER A 613 15.59 15.47 -45.05
N VAL A 614 15.58 16.20 -43.92
CA VAL A 614 16.18 15.74 -42.66
C VAL A 614 15.40 14.58 -42.05
N PHE A 615 14.07 14.60 -42.18
CA PHE A 615 13.23 13.47 -41.77
C PHE A 615 13.50 12.24 -42.64
N LEU A 616 13.54 12.41 -43.97
CA LEU A 616 13.82 11.34 -44.94
C LEU A 616 15.23 10.75 -44.75
N ALA A 617 16.25 11.57 -44.49
CA ALA A 617 17.61 11.09 -44.22
C ALA A 617 17.71 10.22 -42.97
N ASN A 618 16.78 10.36 -42.02
CA ASN A 618 16.72 9.54 -40.80
C ASN A 618 15.69 8.41 -40.90
N LEU A 619 15.04 8.24 -42.05
CA LEU A 619 14.06 7.19 -42.28
C LEU A 619 14.67 5.77 -42.27
N PRO A 620 15.89 5.52 -42.80
CA PRO A 620 16.56 4.23 -42.64
C PRO A 620 16.80 3.85 -41.17
N ARG A 621 17.18 4.83 -40.33
CA ARG A 621 17.34 4.60 -38.87
C ARG A 621 16.01 4.24 -38.20
N LEU A 622 14.89 4.79 -38.67
CA LEU A 622 13.56 4.42 -38.21
C LEU A 622 13.22 2.96 -38.59
N GLU A 623 13.60 2.55 -39.80
CA GLU A 623 13.42 1.18 -40.31
C GLU A 623 14.29 0.16 -39.55
N GLU A 624 15.54 0.49 -39.21
CA GLU A 624 16.41 -0.32 -38.34
C GLU A 624 15.80 -0.53 -36.95
N ILE A 625 15.24 0.53 -36.35
CA ILE A 625 14.62 0.47 -35.02
C ILE A 625 13.40 -0.46 -35.02
N PHE A 626 12.55 -0.38 -36.04
CA PHE A 626 11.42 -1.30 -36.19
C PHE A 626 11.89 -2.75 -36.42
N GLY A 627 13.04 -2.93 -37.07
CA GLY A 627 13.57 -4.24 -37.40
C GLY A 627 14.29 -4.99 -36.27
N VAL A 628 14.81 -4.31 -35.25
CA VAL A 628 15.86 -4.89 -34.37
C VAL A 628 15.68 -4.59 -32.86
N GLN A 629 14.74 -3.73 -32.42
CA GLN A 629 14.74 -3.25 -31.02
C GLN A 629 13.46 -3.51 -30.21
N MET A 630 13.65 -3.90 -28.94
CA MET A 630 12.64 -3.90 -27.86
C MET A 630 12.21 -2.47 -27.42
N LEU A 631 12.41 -1.43 -28.25
CA LEU A 631 12.18 -0.04 -27.89
C LEU A 631 10.87 0.52 -28.49
N ARG A 632 9.87 0.73 -27.62
CA ARG A 632 8.62 1.42 -27.98
C ARG A 632 8.86 2.91 -28.25
N ILE A 633 9.17 3.31 -29.48
CA ILE A 633 9.02 4.72 -29.87
C ILE A 633 7.53 4.96 -30.11
N ARG A 634 6.84 5.57 -29.14
CA ARG A 634 5.49 6.10 -29.38
C ARG A 634 5.60 7.20 -30.44
N VAL A 635 5.24 6.93 -31.70
CA VAL A 635 5.29 7.90 -32.83
C VAL A 635 3.91 8.46 -33.21
N ALA A 636 2.88 8.23 -32.39
CA ALA A 636 1.49 8.54 -32.70
C ALA A 636 1.25 9.99 -33.15
N SER A 637 1.92 10.98 -32.54
CA SER A 637 1.74 12.39 -32.95
C SER A 637 2.35 12.69 -34.30
N VAL A 638 3.48 12.06 -34.63
CA VAL A 638 4.20 12.21 -35.90
C VAL A 638 3.38 11.60 -37.02
N LEU A 639 2.91 10.36 -36.86
CA LEU A 639 2.05 9.68 -37.84
C LEU A 639 0.77 10.47 -38.12
N SER A 640 0.19 11.10 -37.09
CA SER A 640 -1.00 11.95 -37.28
C SER A 640 -0.70 13.19 -38.13
N LYS A 641 0.51 13.77 -38.04
CA LYS A 641 0.90 14.89 -38.92
C LYS A 641 1.20 14.43 -40.33
N LEU A 642 1.83 13.27 -40.48
CA LEU A 642 2.09 12.66 -41.78
C LEU A 642 0.77 12.37 -42.51
N LYS A 643 -0.20 11.71 -41.84
CA LYS A 643 -1.53 11.45 -42.41
C LYS A 643 -2.24 12.73 -42.88
N ILE A 644 -2.11 13.83 -42.14
CA ILE A 644 -2.80 15.07 -42.48
C ILE A 644 -2.07 15.82 -43.60
N TYR A 645 -0.81 16.21 -43.38
CA TYR A 645 -0.11 17.19 -44.23
C TYR A 645 0.85 16.57 -45.25
N PHE A 646 1.12 15.27 -45.16
CA PHE A 646 2.10 14.56 -45.99
C PHE A 646 1.54 13.25 -46.57
N ASN A 647 0.22 13.18 -46.75
CA ASN A 647 -0.49 11.98 -47.21
C ASN A 647 -0.10 11.55 -48.64
N HIS A 648 0.30 12.50 -49.49
CA HIS A 648 0.64 12.22 -50.89
C HIS A 648 2.11 11.89 -51.12
N ASP A 649 2.99 12.06 -50.12
CA ASP A 649 4.43 11.85 -50.22
C ASP A 649 5.00 11.03 -49.04
N ILE A 650 5.54 11.66 -48.00
CA ILE A 650 6.32 11.01 -46.94
C ILE A 650 5.49 9.94 -46.21
N ALA A 651 4.18 10.15 -46.08
CA ALA A 651 3.32 9.15 -45.45
C ALA A 651 3.29 7.84 -46.23
N LYS A 652 3.36 7.88 -47.57
CA LYS A 652 3.44 6.68 -48.43
C LYS A 652 4.77 5.98 -48.26
N ASP A 653 5.87 6.72 -48.17
CA ASP A 653 7.20 6.15 -47.93
C ASP A 653 7.25 5.43 -46.57
N VAL A 654 6.74 6.08 -45.52
CA VAL A 654 6.66 5.49 -44.17
C VAL A 654 5.69 4.29 -44.14
N LEU A 655 4.57 4.35 -44.86
CA LEU A 655 3.64 3.23 -44.99
C LEU A 655 4.30 2.03 -45.67
N SER A 656 5.07 2.26 -46.74
CA SER A 656 5.80 1.20 -47.46
C SER A 656 6.84 0.51 -46.57
N ILE A 657 7.47 1.24 -45.65
CA ILE A 657 8.39 0.66 -44.66
C ILE A 657 7.63 -0.29 -43.74
N TYR A 658 6.46 0.10 -43.24
CA TYR A 658 5.65 -0.80 -42.42
C TYR A 658 5.23 -2.06 -43.19
N GLU A 659 4.85 -1.94 -44.46
CA GLU A 659 4.52 -3.10 -45.32
C GLU A 659 5.73 -4.04 -45.48
N ARG A 660 6.91 -3.51 -45.85
CA ARG A 660 8.12 -4.32 -46.00
C ARG A 660 8.48 -5.06 -44.72
N ASN A 661 8.35 -4.39 -43.58
CA ASN A 661 8.66 -5.00 -42.28
C ASN A 661 7.63 -6.04 -41.84
N LEU A 662 6.39 -5.96 -42.33
CA LEU A 662 5.37 -6.98 -42.08
C LEU A 662 5.63 -8.28 -42.87
N CYS A 663 6.35 -8.21 -43.99
CA CYS A 663 6.70 -9.35 -44.83
C CYS A 663 7.97 -10.11 -44.40
N ARG A 664 8.59 -9.74 -43.26
CA ARG A 664 9.78 -10.45 -42.75
C ARG A 664 9.41 -11.87 -42.29
N GLU A 665 10.35 -12.81 -42.41
CA GLU A 665 10.14 -14.21 -42.02
C GLU A 665 9.73 -14.38 -40.56
N ALA A 666 10.23 -13.55 -39.65
CA ALA A 666 9.80 -13.52 -38.26
C ALA A 666 9.96 -12.11 -37.64
N TYR A 667 9.01 -11.71 -36.79
CA TYR A 667 9.12 -10.49 -35.98
C TYR A 667 8.49 -10.65 -34.60
N TYR A 668 8.96 -9.84 -33.64
CA TYR A 668 8.47 -9.86 -32.28
C TYR A 668 7.07 -9.23 -32.15
N TYR A 669 6.34 -9.65 -31.11
CA TYR A 669 5.01 -9.11 -30.78
C TYR A 669 4.98 -7.57 -30.66
N THR A 670 6.03 -6.94 -30.13
CA THR A 670 6.11 -5.47 -30.05
C THR A 670 6.26 -4.81 -31.42
N THR A 671 7.03 -5.43 -32.31
CA THR A 671 7.23 -4.98 -33.69
C THR A 671 5.93 -5.06 -34.48
N ALA A 672 5.20 -6.18 -34.37
CA ALA A 672 3.88 -6.35 -34.99
C ALA A 672 2.91 -5.22 -34.59
N ASN A 673 2.90 -4.88 -33.29
CA ASN A 673 2.06 -3.81 -32.77
C ASN A 673 2.37 -2.44 -33.38
N ASP A 674 3.65 -2.07 -33.46
CA ASP A 674 4.06 -0.77 -33.99
C ASP A 674 3.81 -0.68 -35.50
N ILE A 675 4.08 -1.75 -36.25
CA ILE A 675 3.83 -1.86 -37.69
C ILE A 675 2.35 -1.71 -37.99
N VAL A 676 1.50 -2.55 -37.38
CA VAL A 676 0.06 -2.55 -37.64
C VAL A 676 -0.58 -1.24 -37.16
N TYR A 677 -0.15 -0.69 -36.01
CA TYR A 677 -0.60 0.63 -35.58
C TYR A 677 -0.22 1.72 -36.60
N GLY A 678 0.99 1.66 -37.17
CA GLY A 678 1.45 2.52 -38.24
C GLY A 678 0.56 2.47 -39.48
N ILE A 679 0.31 1.25 -39.97
CA ILE A 679 -0.56 0.97 -41.13
C ILE A 679 -1.97 1.52 -40.89
N LEU A 680 -2.60 1.13 -39.78
CA LEU A 680 -3.97 1.56 -39.43
C LEU A 680 -4.07 3.09 -39.23
N LYS A 681 -2.96 3.75 -38.91
CA LYS A 681 -2.93 5.21 -38.74
C LYS A 681 -2.77 5.94 -40.07
N LEU A 682 -1.82 5.52 -40.91
CA LEU A 682 -1.45 6.22 -42.14
C LEU A 682 -2.34 5.86 -43.32
N GLY A 683 -2.79 4.61 -43.42
CA GLY A 683 -3.66 4.16 -44.51
C GLY A 683 -4.96 4.96 -44.59
N ASP A 684 -5.45 5.13 -45.82
CA ASP A 684 -6.83 5.56 -46.07
C ASP A 684 -7.81 4.42 -45.75
N THR A 685 -9.11 4.73 -45.79
CA THR A 685 -10.17 3.79 -45.37
C THR A 685 -10.15 2.52 -46.21
N ASP A 686 -10.07 2.64 -47.53
CA ASP A 686 -10.14 1.49 -48.45
C ASP A 686 -8.88 0.63 -48.32
N TYR A 687 -7.71 1.25 -48.19
CA TYR A 687 -6.47 0.55 -47.95
C TYR A 687 -6.52 -0.24 -46.62
N VAL A 688 -6.98 0.39 -45.54
CA VAL A 688 -7.08 -0.27 -44.22
C VAL A 688 -8.07 -1.44 -44.25
N ILE A 689 -9.21 -1.28 -44.94
CA ILE A 689 -10.18 -2.36 -45.13
C ILE A 689 -9.54 -3.53 -45.86
N ASN A 690 -8.90 -3.27 -47.00
CA ASN A 690 -8.23 -4.32 -47.78
C ASN A 690 -7.11 -5.01 -46.99
N PHE A 691 -6.37 -4.24 -46.18
CA PHE A 691 -5.37 -4.79 -45.27
C PHE A 691 -6.01 -5.72 -44.22
N MET A 692 -7.09 -5.28 -43.57
CA MET A 692 -7.79 -6.08 -42.56
C MET A 692 -8.44 -7.34 -43.15
N GLU A 693 -8.99 -7.28 -44.37
CA GLU A 693 -9.59 -8.45 -45.03
C GLU A 693 -8.59 -9.60 -45.22
N LYS A 694 -7.32 -9.28 -45.51
CA LYS A 694 -6.25 -10.28 -45.69
C LYS A 694 -5.98 -11.10 -44.42
N PHE A 695 -6.25 -10.54 -43.24
CA PHE A 695 -5.90 -11.15 -41.96
C PHE A 695 -7.12 -11.54 -41.11
N VAL A 696 -8.32 -11.56 -41.68
CA VAL A 696 -9.54 -11.94 -40.91
C VAL A 696 -9.36 -13.35 -40.32
N PRO A 697 -9.60 -13.53 -39.01
CA PRO A 697 -9.59 -14.87 -38.43
C PRO A 697 -10.65 -15.77 -39.07
N THR A 698 -10.23 -16.92 -39.58
CA THR A 698 -11.11 -17.92 -40.20
C THR A 698 -11.91 -18.69 -39.15
N GLU A 699 -11.27 -19.03 -38.03
CA GLU A 699 -11.83 -19.82 -36.94
C GLU A 699 -12.11 -19.00 -35.67
N THR A 700 -12.91 -19.54 -34.75
CA THR A 700 -13.19 -18.91 -33.45
C THR A 700 -12.17 -19.29 -32.37
N LYS A 701 -11.51 -20.44 -32.48
CA LYS A 701 -10.44 -20.85 -31.57
C LYS A 701 -9.07 -20.64 -32.20
N ILE A 702 -8.07 -20.33 -31.38
CA ILE A 702 -6.69 -20.20 -31.86
C ILE A 702 -5.98 -21.56 -31.69
N HIS A 703 -5.66 -22.20 -32.81
CA HIS A 703 -4.84 -23.41 -32.87
C HIS A 703 -3.37 -23.01 -33.00
N PHE A 704 -2.70 -22.84 -31.85
CA PHE A 704 -1.31 -22.32 -31.77
C PHE A 704 -0.28 -23.20 -32.51
N ASP A 705 -0.59 -24.47 -32.72
CA ASP A 705 0.22 -25.45 -33.44
C ASP A 705 0.08 -25.36 -34.97
N GLN A 706 -0.98 -24.72 -35.48
CA GLN A 706 -1.32 -24.71 -36.91
C GLN A 706 -1.25 -23.31 -37.53
N ILE A 707 -1.41 -22.26 -36.74
CA ILE A 707 -1.38 -20.88 -37.24
C ILE A 707 0.05 -20.37 -37.39
N ASP A 708 0.34 -19.71 -38.52
CA ASP A 708 1.59 -18.97 -38.71
C ASP A 708 1.75 -17.88 -37.63
N GLY A 709 2.94 -17.84 -37.00
CA GLY A 709 3.23 -16.95 -35.88
C GLY A 709 3.06 -15.48 -36.24
N ASN A 710 3.53 -15.06 -37.41
CA ASN A 710 3.43 -13.68 -37.88
C ASN A 710 1.97 -13.28 -38.17
N THR A 711 1.21 -14.18 -38.77
CA THR A 711 -0.23 -14.02 -39.02
C THR A 711 -0.99 -13.82 -37.72
N LEU A 712 -0.74 -14.66 -36.70
CA LEU A 712 -1.35 -14.52 -35.39
C LEU A 712 -0.97 -13.19 -34.72
N LEU A 713 0.31 -12.80 -34.77
CA LEU A 713 0.78 -11.53 -34.20
C LEU A 713 0.11 -10.32 -34.89
N THR A 714 -0.06 -10.37 -36.21
CA THR A 714 -0.75 -9.34 -36.98
C THR A 714 -2.21 -9.24 -36.61
N GLN A 715 -2.92 -10.38 -36.53
CA GLN A 715 -4.32 -10.44 -36.07
C GLN A 715 -4.48 -9.83 -34.68
N GLN A 716 -3.62 -10.19 -33.74
CA GLN A 716 -3.62 -9.63 -32.38
C GLN A 716 -3.41 -8.11 -32.38
N ALA A 717 -2.50 -7.60 -33.22
CA ALA A 717 -2.24 -6.18 -33.33
C ALA A 717 -3.42 -5.42 -33.96
N ILE A 718 -4.08 -5.98 -34.98
CA ILE A 718 -5.29 -5.41 -35.58
C ILE A 718 -6.38 -5.28 -34.52
N CYS A 719 -6.65 -6.37 -33.78
CA CYS A 719 -7.61 -6.38 -32.66
C CYS A 719 -7.34 -5.26 -31.65
N ARG A 720 -6.06 -4.98 -31.33
CA ARG A 720 -5.67 -3.97 -30.34
C ARG A 720 -5.82 -2.54 -30.86
N PHE A 721 -5.57 -2.31 -32.16
CA PHE A 721 -5.35 -0.97 -32.69
C PHE A 721 -6.38 -0.47 -33.70
N MET A 722 -7.29 -1.31 -34.21
CA MET A 722 -8.29 -0.88 -35.20
C MET A 722 -9.21 0.25 -34.71
N CYS A 723 -9.35 0.45 -33.40
CA CYS A 723 -10.11 1.57 -32.85
C CYS A 723 -9.40 2.95 -32.93
N PHE A 724 -8.19 3.02 -33.48
CA PHE A 724 -7.41 4.26 -33.68
C PHE A 724 -7.39 4.77 -35.11
N THR A 725 -8.03 4.05 -36.04
CA THR A 725 -8.25 4.47 -37.42
C THR A 725 -9.04 5.78 -37.47
N ARG A 726 -8.80 6.55 -38.54
CA ARG A 726 -9.54 7.77 -38.86
C ARG A 726 -9.82 7.79 -40.36
N PRO A 727 -11.10 7.86 -40.79
CA PRO A 727 -12.32 7.81 -39.95
C PRO A 727 -12.48 6.47 -39.22
N PRO A 728 -13.40 6.35 -38.22
CA PRO A 728 -13.74 5.07 -37.62
C PRO A 728 -14.20 4.04 -38.66
N LEU A 729 -13.87 2.77 -38.44
CA LEU A 729 -14.21 1.70 -39.38
C LEU A 729 -15.72 1.36 -39.32
N PRO A 730 -16.32 0.99 -40.47
CA PRO A 730 -17.65 0.39 -40.48
C PRO A 730 -17.75 -0.84 -39.56
N LEU A 731 -18.89 -0.97 -38.86
CA LEU A 731 -19.06 -1.98 -37.81
C LEU A 731 -18.93 -3.42 -38.33
N HIS A 732 -19.32 -3.72 -39.58
CA HIS A 732 -19.23 -5.08 -40.12
C HIS A 732 -17.77 -5.57 -40.18
N TYR A 733 -16.81 -4.73 -40.54
CA TYR A 733 -15.37 -5.08 -40.53
C TYR A 733 -14.84 -5.28 -39.11
N VAL A 734 -15.31 -4.46 -38.16
CA VAL A 734 -14.95 -4.58 -36.75
C VAL A 734 -15.47 -5.91 -36.18
N HIS A 735 -16.69 -6.31 -36.54
CA HIS A 735 -17.29 -7.56 -36.09
C HIS A 735 -16.56 -8.81 -36.55
N LYS A 736 -15.85 -8.78 -37.69
CA LYS A 736 -15.03 -9.91 -38.16
C LYS A 736 -13.92 -10.31 -37.17
N TYR A 737 -13.45 -9.36 -36.35
CA TYR A 737 -12.41 -9.58 -35.35
C TYR A 737 -12.95 -9.78 -33.92
N LEU A 738 -14.21 -9.42 -33.65
CA LEU A 738 -14.88 -9.64 -32.36
C LEU A 738 -15.43 -11.07 -32.26
N ARG A 739 -14.57 -12.09 -32.40
CA ARG A 739 -14.97 -13.51 -32.39
C ARG A 739 -14.06 -14.39 -31.56
N GLY A 740 -14.65 -15.32 -30.81
CA GLY A 740 -13.97 -16.38 -30.07
C GLY A 740 -12.77 -15.92 -29.22
N ASP A 741 -11.61 -16.56 -29.39
CA ASP A 741 -10.40 -16.31 -28.59
C ASP A 741 -9.73 -14.96 -28.87
N TYR A 742 -10.10 -14.29 -29.97
CA TYR A 742 -9.52 -13.00 -30.37
C TYR A 742 -10.09 -11.83 -29.57
N VAL A 743 -11.27 -11.99 -28.95
CA VAL A 743 -11.96 -10.94 -28.19
C VAL A 743 -11.11 -10.35 -27.06
N LYS A 744 -10.25 -11.18 -26.44
CA LYS A 744 -9.32 -10.74 -25.38
C LYS A 744 -8.30 -9.70 -25.86
N PHE A 745 -8.02 -9.65 -27.15
CA PHE A 745 -7.15 -8.65 -27.77
C PHE A 745 -7.92 -7.39 -28.18
N CYS A 746 -9.25 -7.47 -28.31
CA CYS A 746 -10.13 -6.38 -28.72
C CYS A 746 -10.63 -5.49 -27.57
N LEU A 747 -10.16 -5.68 -26.33
CA LEU A 747 -10.67 -4.97 -25.15
C LEU A 747 -10.61 -3.43 -25.29
N SER A 748 -9.61 -2.92 -26.03
CA SER A 748 -9.45 -1.48 -26.29
C SER A 748 -10.59 -0.87 -27.11
N ILE A 749 -11.29 -1.67 -27.94
CA ILE A 749 -12.34 -1.20 -28.85
C ILE A 749 -13.58 -0.80 -28.08
N PHE A 750 -14.07 -1.62 -27.16
CA PHE A 750 -15.33 -1.40 -26.45
C PHE A 750 -15.39 0.00 -25.81
N ASN A 751 -14.39 0.35 -25.00
CA ASN A 751 -14.33 1.66 -24.35
C ASN A 751 -13.93 2.78 -25.31
N SER A 752 -13.10 2.49 -26.32
CA SER A 752 -12.71 3.50 -27.31
C SER A 752 -13.88 3.94 -28.18
N TYR A 753 -14.71 3.02 -28.63
CA TYR A 753 -15.87 3.31 -29.48
C TYR A 753 -16.97 4.00 -28.68
N LEU A 754 -17.22 3.58 -27.44
CA LEU A 754 -18.09 4.31 -26.53
C LEU A 754 -17.69 5.79 -26.38
N ALA A 755 -16.38 6.08 -26.34
CA ALA A 755 -15.88 7.43 -26.21
C ALA A 755 -15.82 8.22 -27.54
N LYS A 756 -15.52 7.56 -28.66
CA LYS A 756 -15.15 8.21 -29.94
C LYS A 756 -16.26 8.22 -30.99
N LEU A 757 -17.17 7.25 -30.99
CA LEU A 757 -18.27 7.23 -31.96
C LEU A 757 -19.33 8.27 -31.60
N PRO A 758 -19.97 8.91 -32.59
CA PRO A 758 -21.24 9.62 -32.41
C PRO A 758 -22.25 8.75 -31.65
N ARG A 759 -23.09 9.36 -30.81
CA ARG A 759 -24.05 8.60 -30.00
C ARG A 759 -24.94 7.64 -30.81
N PRO A 760 -25.49 7.98 -32.00
CA PRO A 760 -26.28 7.03 -32.78
C PRO A 760 -25.49 5.79 -33.21
N ALA A 761 -24.29 5.98 -33.78
CA ALA A 761 -23.39 4.89 -34.17
C ALA A 761 -22.87 4.09 -32.95
N CYS A 762 -22.71 4.74 -31.81
CA CYS A 762 -22.36 4.10 -30.55
C CYS A 762 -23.50 3.18 -30.05
N LEU A 763 -24.75 3.63 -30.14
CA LEU A 763 -25.92 2.82 -29.77
C LEU A 763 -26.08 1.63 -30.70
N GLU A 764 -25.88 1.83 -32.00
CA GLU A 764 -25.86 0.74 -32.99
C GLU A 764 -24.76 -0.29 -32.66
N PHE A 765 -23.55 0.18 -32.34
CA PHE A 765 -22.46 -0.69 -31.89
C PHE A 765 -22.82 -1.45 -30.62
N VAL A 766 -23.45 -0.83 -29.62
CA VAL A 766 -23.82 -1.55 -28.39
C VAL A 766 -24.89 -2.59 -28.66
N LYS A 767 -25.94 -2.23 -29.43
CA LYS A 767 -27.01 -3.16 -29.84
C LYS A 767 -26.45 -4.35 -30.61
N SER A 768 -25.52 -4.13 -31.54
CA SER A 768 -24.93 -5.21 -32.33
C SER A 768 -24.05 -6.19 -31.53
N LEU A 769 -23.74 -5.90 -30.26
CA LEU A 769 -23.03 -6.79 -29.35
C LEU A 769 -23.96 -7.62 -28.45
N ILE A 770 -25.23 -7.23 -28.31
CA ILE A 770 -26.17 -7.90 -27.39
C ILE A 770 -26.49 -9.33 -27.84
N ASP A 771 -26.56 -9.60 -29.14
CA ASP A 771 -26.89 -10.94 -29.66
C ASP A 771 -25.64 -11.74 -30.08
N LYS A 772 -24.45 -11.34 -29.61
CA LYS A 772 -23.18 -12.02 -29.93
C LYS A 772 -22.88 -13.15 -28.94
N PRO A 773 -21.90 -14.03 -29.23
CA PRO A 773 -21.47 -15.04 -28.27
C PRO A 773 -21.07 -14.45 -26.91
N VAL A 774 -21.25 -15.25 -25.86
CA VAL A 774 -21.11 -14.88 -24.45
C VAL A 774 -19.87 -14.00 -24.14
N SER A 775 -18.71 -14.29 -24.74
CA SER A 775 -17.49 -13.50 -24.50
C SER A 775 -17.61 -12.04 -24.93
N VAL A 776 -18.29 -11.77 -26.04
CA VAL A 776 -18.53 -10.43 -26.60
C VAL A 776 -19.75 -9.78 -25.93
N GLN A 777 -20.81 -10.54 -25.75
CA GLN A 777 -22.08 -10.07 -25.17
C GLN A 777 -21.90 -9.50 -23.75
N LYS A 778 -21.02 -10.10 -22.93
CA LYS A 778 -20.64 -9.53 -21.63
C LYS A 778 -20.15 -8.08 -21.75
N HIS A 779 -19.39 -7.75 -22.79
CA HIS A 779 -18.95 -6.37 -23.02
C HIS A 779 -20.07 -5.50 -23.54
N GLY A 780 -20.93 -6.01 -24.44
CA GLY A 780 -22.16 -5.32 -24.87
C GLY A 780 -23.04 -4.90 -23.70
N ILE A 781 -23.34 -5.82 -22.78
CA ILE A 781 -24.12 -5.56 -21.56
C ILE A 781 -23.44 -4.47 -20.70
N ARG A 782 -22.13 -4.57 -20.45
CA ARG A 782 -21.41 -3.55 -19.67
C ARG A 782 -21.49 -2.16 -20.30
N LEU A 783 -21.42 -2.08 -21.64
CA LEU A 783 -21.56 -0.82 -22.37
C LEU A 783 -23.01 -0.31 -22.30
N ALA A 784 -24.01 -1.19 -22.41
CA ALA A 784 -25.42 -0.83 -22.28
C ALA A 784 -25.71 -0.14 -20.93
N PHE A 785 -25.18 -0.67 -19.82
CA PHE A 785 -25.29 -0.04 -18.51
C PHE A 785 -24.68 1.38 -18.44
N GLN A 786 -23.71 1.69 -19.31
CA GLN A 786 -23.00 2.97 -19.35
C GLN A 786 -23.66 4.01 -20.26
N CYS A 787 -24.33 3.63 -21.35
CA CYS A 787 -24.84 4.59 -22.35
C CYS A 787 -26.35 4.62 -22.56
N LEU A 788 -27.09 3.57 -22.18
CA LEU A 788 -28.54 3.54 -22.33
C LEU A 788 -29.23 4.27 -21.18
N ASP A 789 -30.40 4.84 -21.49
CA ASP A 789 -31.33 5.31 -20.47
C ASP A 789 -31.94 4.13 -19.69
N VAL A 790 -32.73 4.43 -18.67
CA VAL A 790 -33.26 3.43 -17.75
C VAL A 790 -34.23 2.46 -18.45
N GLU A 791 -35.04 2.96 -19.38
CA GLU A 791 -36.10 2.17 -20.02
C GLU A 791 -35.51 1.22 -21.06
N ASP A 792 -34.67 1.74 -21.95
CA ASP A 792 -33.95 0.94 -22.94
C ASP A 792 -33.06 -0.11 -22.28
N LEU A 793 -32.39 0.28 -21.18
CA LEU A 793 -31.57 -0.65 -20.41
C LEU A 793 -32.40 -1.77 -19.81
N LYS A 794 -33.54 -1.46 -19.17
CA LYS A 794 -34.43 -2.45 -18.55
C LYS A 794 -34.88 -3.48 -19.58
N ASN A 795 -35.34 -3.02 -20.74
CA ASN A 795 -35.82 -3.89 -21.81
C ASN A 795 -34.74 -4.91 -22.22
N ILE A 796 -33.53 -4.44 -22.50
CA ILE A 796 -32.42 -5.31 -22.92
C ILE A 796 -32.00 -6.29 -21.82
N ILE A 797 -31.85 -5.84 -20.57
CA ILE A 797 -31.34 -6.74 -19.52
C ILE A 797 -32.38 -7.74 -19.03
N VAL A 798 -33.67 -7.40 -19.06
CA VAL A 798 -34.76 -8.35 -18.79
C VAL A 798 -34.80 -9.43 -19.86
N GLU A 799 -34.76 -9.02 -21.13
CA GLU A 799 -34.71 -9.94 -22.27
C GLU A 799 -33.52 -10.90 -22.15
N VAL A 800 -32.30 -10.37 -21.98
CA VAL A 800 -31.10 -11.22 -21.86
C VAL A 800 -31.15 -12.11 -20.62
N TRP A 801 -31.62 -11.62 -19.47
CA TRP A 801 -31.71 -12.40 -18.23
C TRP A 801 -32.67 -13.58 -18.34
N THR A 802 -33.80 -13.37 -19.01
CA THR A 802 -34.88 -14.37 -19.15
C THR A 802 -34.59 -15.39 -20.24
N GLN A 803 -33.95 -14.99 -21.33
CA GLN A 803 -33.68 -15.87 -22.47
C GLN A 803 -32.36 -16.67 -22.33
N ASN A 804 -31.46 -16.30 -21.41
CA ASN A 804 -30.13 -16.92 -21.31
C ASN A 804 -29.86 -17.57 -19.95
N ASP A 805 -29.55 -18.87 -20.00
CA ASP A 805 -29.12 -19.64 -18.84
C ASP A 805 -27.63 -19.50 -18.51
N ASN A 806 -26.87 -18.72 -19.29
CA ASN A 806 -25.44 -18.59 -19.09
C ASN A 806 -25.09 -17.86 -17.79
N VAL A 807 -24.51 -18.60 -16.84
CA VAL A 807 -24.10 -18.13 -15.50
C VAL A 807 -23.28 -16.85 -15.56
N SER A 808 -22.37 -16.74 -16.53
CA SER A 808 -21.51 -15.56 -16.61
C SER A 808 -22.23 -14.30 -17.11
N LEU A 809 -23.23 -14.43 -18.01
CA LEU A 809 -24.01 -13.27 -18.46
C LEU A 809 -24.88 -12.75 -17.32
N ARG A 810 -25.55 -13.66 -16.61
CA ARG A 810 -26.34 -13.36 -15.43
C ARG A 810 -25.49 -12.67 -14.36
N SER A 811 -24.30 -13.21 -14.07
CA SER A 811 -23.36 -12.58 -13.14
C SER A 811 -22.98 -11.15 -13.58
N VAL A 812 -22.70 -10.92 -14.88
CA VAL A 812 -22.40 -9.58 -15.39
C VAL A 812 -23.59 -8.63 -15.25
N ILE A 813 -24.82 -9.04 -15.59
CA ILE A 813 -26.03 -8.23 -15.46
C ILE A 813 -26.24 -7.85 -13.99
N TYR A 814 -26.24 -8.84 -13.10
CA TYR A 814 -26.50 -8.65 -11.68
C TYR A 814 -25.49 -7.72 -11.02
N LYS A 815 -24.19 -7.98 -11.26
CA LYS A 815 -23.09 -7.14 -10.73
C LYS A 815 -23.26 -5.70 -11.25
N ASN A 816 -23.52 -5.47 -12.53
CA ASN A 816 -23.66 -4.10 -13.05
C ASN A 816 -24.94 -3.40 -12.58
N LEU A 817 -26.06 -4.12 -12.44
CA LEU A 817 -27.32 -3.60 -11.90
C LEU A 817 -27.14 -3.12 -10.45
N TYR A 818 -26.54 -3.98 -9.60
CA TYR A 818 -26.23 -3.64 -8.22
C TYR A 818 -25.35 -2.37 -8.14
N HIS A 819 -24.28 -2.29 -8.92
CA HIS A 819 -23.41 -1.11 -8.94
C HIS A 819 -24.11 0.15 -9.48
N LYS A 820 -25.03 0.01 -10.44
CA LYS A 820 -25.80 1.14 -10.96
C LYS A 820 -26.77 1.68 -9.92
N ILE A 821 -27.44 0.83 -9.14
CA ILE A 821 -28.31 1.21 -8.02
C ILE A 821 -27.53 2.03 -6.99
N LEU A 822 -26.34 1.54 -6.56
CA LEU A 822 -25.50 2.25 -5.59
C LEU A 822 -25.10 3.66 -6.03
N LYS A 823 -24.91 3.85 -7.33
CA LYS A 823 -24.48 5.13 -7.90
C LYS A 823 -25.66 6.03 -8.25
N SER A 824 -26.89 5.55 -8.34
CA SER A 824 -28.02 6.32 -8.89
C SER A 824 -28.72 7.17 -7.85
N ASP A 825 -29.34 8.26 -8.31
CA ASP A 825 -30.21 9.11 -7.50
C ASP A 825 -31.47 8.32 -7.09
N PRO A 826 -32.19 8.73 -6.01
CA PRO A 826 -33.26 7.92 -5.41
C PRO A 826 -34.33 7.42 -6.39
N ASP A 827 -34.78 8.24 -7.35
CA ASP A 827 -35.84 7.86 -8.29
C ASP A 827 -35.41 6.70 -9.21
N ILE A 828 -34.22 6.81 -9.82
CA ILE A 828 -33.65 5.77 -10.68
C ILE A 828 -33.32 4.52 -9.85
N ARG A 829 -32.81 4.72 -8.63
CA ARG A 829 -32.46 3.64 -7.71
C ARG A 829 -33.67 2.77 -7.41
N ASN A 830 -34.79 3.39 -7.01
CA ASN A 830 -36.03 2.68 -6.71
C ASN A 830 -36.55 1.94 -7.94
N ALA A 831 -36.53 2.59 -9.11
CA ALA A 831 -36.98 1.99 -10.36
C ALA A 831 -36.16 0.75 -10.80
N LEU A 832 -34.89 0.64 -10.39
CA LEU A 832 -34.00 -0.49 -10.69
C LEU A 832 -33.97 -1.55 -9.57
N PHE A 833 -34.36 -1.19 -8.35
CA PHE A 833 -34.30 -2.07 -7.19
C PHE A 833 -35.26 -3.26 -7.28
N ASP A 834 -36.48 -3.04 -7.79
CA ASP A 834 -37.43 -4.14 -8.01
C ASP A 834 -36.90 -5.16 -9.01
N LEU A 835 -36.18 -4.70 -10.02
CA LEU A 835 -35.54 -5.60 -10.98
C LEU A 835 -34.43 -6.42 -10.33
N LEU A 836 -33.64 -5.81 -9.44
CA LEU A 836 -32.62 -6.52 -8.68
C LEU A 836 -33.26 -7.62 -7.83
N LYS A 837 -34.33 -7.32 -7.08
CA LYS A 837 -35.06 -8.32 -6.28
C LYS A 837 -35.58 -9.46 -7.15
N ASN A 838 -36.21 -9.16 -8.28
CA ASN A 838 -36.73 -10.18 -9.20
C ASN A 838 -35.61 -11.07 -9.76
N PHE A 839 -34.44 -10.50 -10.08
CA PHE A 839 -33.27 -11.26 -10.50
C PHE A 839 -32.72 -12.11 -9.35
N THR A 840 -32.68 -11.59 -8.12
CA THR A 840 -32.27 -12.36 -6.93
C THR A 840 -33.17 -13.57 -6.73
N LEU A 841 -34.49 -13.39 -6.76
CA LEU A 841 -35.48 -14.47 -6.58
C LEU A 841 -35.38 -15.56 -7.65
N THR A 842 -34.81 -15.25 -8.82
CA THR A 842 -34.62 -16.21 -9.92
C THR A 842 -33.18 -16.73 -10.01
N LEU A 843 -32.33 -16.49 -8.99
CA LEU A 843 -31.00 -17.08 -8.90
C LEU A 843 -31.11 -18.61 -8.76
N ARG A 844 -30.27 -19.30 -9.52
CA ARG A 844 -30.23 -20.76 -9.58
C ARG A 844 -29.00 -21.28 -8.84
N PRO A 845 -29.01 -22.56 -8.42
CA PRO A 845 -27.85 -23.17 -7.78
C PRO A 845 -26.57 -23.08 -8.62
N THR A 846 -26.68 -23.14 -9.95
CA THR A 846 -25.54 -23.01 -10.89
C THR A 846 -25.02 -21.58 -11.05
N ASP A 847 -25.74 -20.56 -10.59
CA ASP A 847 -25.30 -19.17 -10.73
C ASP A 847 -24.11 -18.86 -9.80
N ASP A 848 -23.36 -17.81 -10.12
CA ASP A 848 -22.11 -17.43 -9.45
C ASP A 848 -22.35 -17.10 -7.95
N GLU A 849 -21.64 -17.78 -7.05
CA GLU A 849 -21.77 -17.61 -5.60
C GLU A 849 -21.47 -16.20 -5.11
N ASP A 850 -20.60 -15.48 -5.83
CA ASP A 850 -20.24 -14.09 -5.54
C ASP A 850 -21.46 -13.16 -5.55
N LEU A 851 -22.56 -13.54 -6.22
CA LEU A 851 -23.76 -12.71 -6.29
C LEU A 851 -24.45 -12.59 -4.93
N ILE A 852 -24.46 -13.68 -4.14
CA ILE A 852 -24.97 -13.67 -2.77
C ILE A 852 -24.04 -12.86 -1.87
N SER A 853 -22.73 -13.05 -1.99
CA SER A 853 -21.73 -12.28 -1.25
C SER A 853 -21.81 -10.78 -1.53
N LEU A 854 -22.00 -10.40 -2.80
CA LEU A 854 -22.21 -9.02 -3.19
C LEU A 854 -23.50 -8.48 -2.59
N GLY A 855 -24.58 -9.26 -2.63
CA GLY A 855 -25.87 -8.83 -2.10
C GLY A 855 -25.88 -8.68 -0.58
N ALA A 856 -25.14 -9.53 0.13
CA ALA A 856 -24.97 -9.50 1.58
C ALA A 856 -23.98 -8.41 2.07
N SER A 857 -23.43 -7.60 1.15
CA SER A 857 -22.51 -6.52 1.52
C SER A 857 -23.23 -5.33 2.16
N ASP A 858 -22.53 -4.61 3.03
CA ASP A 858 -23.08 -3.44 3.74
C ASP A 858 -23.20 -2.17 2.87
N ARG A 859 -23.19 -2.31 1.54
CA ARG A 859 -23.13 -1.17 0.60
C ARG A 859 -24.50 -0.60 0.21
N LEU A 860 -25.56 -1.39 0.27
CA LEU A 860 -26.89 -0.90 -0.08
C LEU A 860 -27.36 0.18 0.91
N PRO A 861 -28.10 1.20 0.44
CA PRO A 861 -28.72 2.19 1.31
C PRO A 861 -29.61 1.54 2.38
N TYR A 862 -29.65 2.18 3.55
CA TYR A 862 -30.33 1.68 4.75
C TYR A 862 -31.80 1.32 4.47
N GLU A 863 -32.49 2.16 3.69
CA GLU A 863 -33.90 2.00 3.33
C GLU A 863 -34.21 0.77 2.46
N LEU A 864 -33.23 0.25 1.70
CA LEU A 864 -33.42 -0.91 0.81
C LEU A 864 -32.89 -2.22 1.44
N LYS A 865 -32.04 -2.11 2.46
CA LYS A 865 -31.23 -3.21 2.96
C LYS A 865 -32.04 -4.32 3.62
N GLY A 866 -33.01 -3.96 4.47
CA GLY A 866 -33.86 -4.94 5.18
C GLY A 866 -34.62 -5.85 4.22
N GLU A 867 -35.35 -5.26 3.27
CA GLU A 867 -36.13 -5.99 2.26
C GLU A 867 -35.23 -6.88 1.38
N TYR A 868 -34.04 -6.41 1.04
CA TYR A 868 -33.13 -7.17 0.20
C TYR A 868 -32.45 -8.34 0.93
N ILE A 869 -32.10 -8.19 2.21
CA ILE A 869 -31.61 -9.30 3.05
C ILE A 869 -32.65 -10.42 3.11
N GLU A 870 -33.92 -10.08 3.25
CA GLU A 870 -35.01 -11.07 3.23
C GLU A 870 -35.14 -11.75 1.87
N THR A 871 -34.99 -11.00 0.79
CA THR A 871 -34.97 -11.55 -0.58
C THR A 871 -33.84 -12.56 -0.74
N LEU A 872 -32.63 -12.25 -0.26
CA LEU A 872 -31.49 -13.18 -0.25
C LEU A 872 -31.77 -14.42 0.60
N TRP A 873 -32.35 -14.24 1.79
CA TRP A 873 -32.70 -15.34 2.69
C TRP A 873 -33.68 -16.31 2.04
N ASN A 874 -34.75 -15.79 1.41
CA ASN A 874 -35.74 -16.61 0.70
C ASN A 874 -35.11 -17.45 -0.42
N VAL A 875 -34.02 -16.97 -1.04
CA VAL A 875 -33.31 -17.72 -2.07
C VAL A 875 -32.44 -18.81 -1.44
N VAL A 876 -31.56 -18.45 -0.50
CA VAL A 876 -30.59 -19.41 0.05
C VAL A 876 -31.24 -20.46 0.94
N ASP A 877 -32.35 -20.16 1.62
CA ASP A 877 -33.07 -21.11 2.48
C ASP A 877 -33.74 -22.24 1.68
N ASN A 878 -34.00 -22.01 0.39
CA ASN A 878 -34.56 -23.00 -0.52
C ASN A 878 -33.49 -23.82 -1.30
N MET A 879 -32.21 -23.46 -1.20
CA MET A 879 -31.12 -24.18 -1.90
C MET A 879 -30.71 -25.50 -1.18
N PRO A 880 -30.18 -26.52 -1.88
CA PRO A 880 -29.71 -27.76 -1.23
C PRO A 880 -28.58 -27.53 -0.21
N LEU A 881 -28.53 -28.32 0.87
CA LEU A 881 -27.46 -28.28 1.88
C LEU A 881 -26.19 -29.03 1.40
N THR A 882 -25.51 -28.50 0.38
CA THR A 882 -24.28 -29.10 -0.15
C THR A 882 -23.17 -28.06 -0.32
N GLY A 883 -21.97 -28.34 0.18
CA GLY A 883 -20.74 -27.56 -0.07
C GLY A 883 -20.96 -26.04 -0.06
N THR A 884 -20.74 -25.40 -1.20
CA THR A 884 -20.88 -23.97 -1.48
C THR A 884 -22.18 -23.31 -0.97
N TYR A 885 -23.34 -23.97 -1.02
CA TYR A 885 -24.60 -23.34 -0.56
C TYR A 885 -24.66 -23.18 0.96
N ILE A 886 -23.92 -24.00 1.70
CA ILE A 886 -23.77 -23.84 3.16
C ILE A 886 -23.06 -22.51 3.44
N THR A 887 -21.99 -22.21 2.70
CA THR A 887 -21.26 -20.94 2.77
C THR A 887 -22.14 -19.75 2.40
N MET A 888 -22.96 -19.86 1.35
CA MET A 888 -23.90 -18.79 0.97
C MET A 888 -24.91 -18.49 2.08
N ARG A 889 -25.52 -19.53 2.67
CA ARG A 889 -26.43 -19.39 3.81
C ARG A 889 -25.74 -18.75 5.00
N GLU A 890 -24.51 -19.15 5.29
CA GLU A 890 -23.71 -18.61 6.39
C GLU A 890 -23.49 -17.11 6.23
N ILE A 891 -23.12 -16.67 5.02
CA ILE A 891 -22.92 -15.26 4.68
C ILE A 891 -24.22 -14.45 4.91
N VAL A 892 -25.35 -14.95 4.42
CA VAL A 892 -26.65 -14.27 4.59
C VAL A 892 -27.06 -14.21 6.06
N VAL A 893 -26.85 -15.28 6.83
CA VAL A 893 -27.16 -15.31 8.28
C VAL A 893 -26.28 -14.31 9.04
N LYS A 894 -24.98 -14.23 8.74
CA LYS A 894 -24.09 -13.23 9.34
C LYS A 894 -24.54 -11.81 8.99
N CYS A 895 -24.92 -11.56 7.74
CA CYS A 895 -25.46 -10.27 7.31
C CYS A 895 -26.76 -9.92 8.05
N MET A 896 -27.67 -10.89 8.18
CA MET A 896 -28.92 -10.75 8.92
C MET A 896 -28.67 -10.45 10.40
N SER A 897 -27.71 -11.13 11.04
CA SER A 897 -27.31 -10.92 12.43
C SER A 897 -26.83 -9.48 12.68
N LYS A 898 -25.99 -8.94 11.78
CA LYS A 898 -25.53 -7.54 11.86
C LYS A 898 -26.66 -6.52 11.70
N ASN A 899 -27.71 -6.89 10.96
CA ASN A 899 -28.80 -5.99 10.54
C ASN A 899 -30.16 -6.39 11.14
N VAL A 900 -30.18 -7.02 12.32
CA VAL A 900 -31.39 -7.57 12.95
C VAL A 900 -32.51 -6.54 13.16
N HIS A 901 -32.15 -5.26 13.28
CA HIS A 901 -33.09 -4.15 13.45
C HIS A 901 -33.83 -3.76 12.15
N LEU A 902 -33.31 -4.18 10.97
CA LEU A 902 -33.86 -3.84 9.65
C LEU A 902 -34.77 -4.91 9.06
N VAL A 903 -34.65 -6.15 9.54
CA VAL A 903 -35.35 -7.31 9.00
C VAL A 903 -36.69 -7.51 9.73
N ARG A 904 -37.73 -7.95 9.01
CA ARG A 904 -39.06 -8.21 9.60
C ARG A 904 -38.99 -9.28 10.69
N ASP A 905 -39.63 -9.00 11.83
CA ASP A 905 -39.63 -9.89 13.02
C ASP A 905 -40.12 -11.32 12.71
N ALA A 906 -41.07 -11.46 11.77
CA ALA A 906 -41.59 -12.77 11.37
C ALA A 906 -40.51 -13.68 10.76
N VAL A 907 -39.62 -13.13 9.93
CA VAL A 907 -38.52 -13.88 9.28
C VAL A 907 -37.48 -14.29 10.32
N LEU A 908 -37.11 -13.34 11.20
CA LEU A 908 -36.16 -13.58 12.28
C LEU A 908 -36.64 -14.67 13.23
N ARG A 909 -37.91 -14.60 13.63
CA ARG A 909 -38.54 -15.57 14.53
C ARG A 909 -38.57 -16.98 13.94
N ASP A 910 -38.97 -17.12 12.67
CA ASP A 910 -39.01 -18.42 11.99
C ASP A 910 -37.62 -19.08 11.97
N LEU A 911 -36.59 -18.32 11.57
CA LEU A 911 -35.21 -18.81 11.58
C LEU A 911 -34.73 -19.19 12.99
N THR A 912 -35.03 -18.36 14.00
CA THR A 912 -34.70 -18.65 15.40
C THR A 912 -35.36 -19.93 15.89
N GLU A 913 -36.66 -20.12 15.65
CA GLU A 913 -37.40 -21.30 16.10
C GLU A 913 -36.92 -22.59 15.43
N LYS A 914 -36.68 -22.56 14.10
CA LYS A 914 -36.10 -23.68 13.36
C LYS A 914 -34.72 -24.05 13.90
N THR A 915 -33.87 -23.05 14.15
CA THR A 915 -32.51 -23.30 14.62
C THR A 915 -32.52 -23.89 16.02
N ILE A 916 -33.32 -23.34 16.95
CA ILE A 916 -33.42 -23.84 18.33
C ILE A 916 -33.86 -25.30 18.36
N ARG A 917 -34.90 -25.63 17.59
CA ARG A 917 -35.42 -27.00 17.48
C ARG A 917 -34.32 -27.97 17.00
N ASN A 918 -33.55 -27.59 15.99
CA ASN A 918 -32.51 -28.44 15.42
C ASN A 918 -31.37 -28.68 16.41
N ALA A 919 -30.90 -27.65 17.13
CA ALA A 919 -29.85 -27.80 18.12
C ALA A 919 -30.26 -28.73 19.28
N LEU A 920 -31.47 -28.53 19.82
CA LEU A 920 -31.98 -29.31 20.96
C LEU A 920 -32.32 -30.76 20.60
N SER A 921 -32.61 -31.04 19.32
CA SER A 921 -32.84 -32.39 18.81
C SER A 921 -31.57 -33.24 18.70
N GLY A 922 -30.38 -32.66 18.86
CA GLY A 922 -29.10 -33.36 18.75
C GLY A 922 -28.58 -33.56 17.32
N LEU A 923 -29.35 -33.17 16.31
CA LEU A 923 -29.01 -33.30 14.87
C LEU A 923 -27.75 -32.50 14.47
N GLN A 924 -27.36 -31.47 15.22
CA GLN A 924 -26.20 -30.63 14.89
C GLN A 924 -24.83 -31.21 15.30
N PHE A 925 -24.79 -32.22 16.17
CA PHE A 925 -23.55 -32.73 16.77
C PHE A 925 -23.00 -34.00 16.08
N GLN A 926 -23.52 -34.36 14.89
CA GLN A 926 -23.20 -35.62 14.22
C GLN A 926 -22.50 -35.49 12.85
N GLU A 927 -22.23 -34.30 12.31
CA GLU A 927 -21.79 -34.18 10.89
C GLU A 927 -20.61 -33.23 10.62
N ALA A 928 -20.02 -33.41 9.43
CA ALA A 928 -18.71 -32.92 8.97
C ALA A 928 -18.44 -31.40 9.09
N LYS A 929 -17.14 -31.05 9.07
CA LYS A 929 -16.51 -29.73 9.30
C LYS A 929 -17.19 -28.49 8.69
N PHE A 930 -17.87 -28.60 7.53
CA PHE A 930 -18.55 -27.47 6.86
C PHE A 930 -19.94 -27.14 7.44
N VAL A 931 -20.63 -28.12 8.06
CA VAL A 931 -21.93 -27.91 8.72
C VAL A 931 -21.75 -27.13 10.03
N ASP A 932 -20.55 -27.16 10.61
CA ASP A 932 -20.21 -26.50 11.87
C ASP A 932 -20.23 -24.96 11.76
N ASP A 933 -19.71 -24.37 10.68
CA ASP A 933 -19.63 -22.90 10.53
C ASP A 933 -21.00 -22.24 10.33
N LEU A 934 -21.86 -22.83 9.48
CA LEU A 934 -23.24 -22.37 9.34
C LEU A 934 -24.02 -22.54 10.64
N THR A 935 -23.83 -23.66 11.34
CA THR A 935 -24.47 -23.91 12.63
C THR A 935 -24.06 -22.83 13.64
N LYS A 936 -22.77 -22.56 13.78
CA LYS A 936 -22.25 -21.48 14.64
C LYS A 936 -22.81 -20.12 14.26
N ALA A 937 -22.85 -19.79 12.97
CA ALA A 937 -23.42 -18.51 12.49
C ALA A 937 -24.90 -18.37 12.84
N LYS A 938 -25.70 -19.44 12.68
CA LYS A 938 -27.11 -19.46 13.09
C LYS A 938 -27.27 -19.33 14.60
N TRP A 939 -26.39 -19.96 15.38
CA TRP A 939 -26.44 -19.89 16.84
C TRP A 939 -26.12 -18.49 17.37
N LYS A 940 -25.08 -17.86 16.81
CA LYS A 940 -24.77 -16.45 17.06
C LYS A 940 -25.91 -15.52 16.66
N PHE A 941 -26.53 -15.78 15.50
CA PHE A 941 -27.74 -15.06 15.09
C PHE A 941 -28.88 -15.18 16.12
N VAL A 942 -29.14 -16.38 16.64
CA VAL A 942 -30.16 -16.61 17.68
C VAL A 942 -29.87 -15.77 18.91
N ALA A 943 -28.63 -15.80 19.41
CA ALA A 943 -28.23 -15.00 20.56
C ALA A 943 -28.37 -13.49 20.30
N LYS A 944 -27.95 -13.01 19.12
CA LYS A 944 -28.09 -11.60 18.72
C LYS A 944 -29.56 -11.15 18.63
N TYR A 945 -30.44 -11.98 18.07
CA TYR A 945 -31.86 -11.68 17.98
C TYR A 945 -32.55 -11.67 19.35
N LEU A 946 -32.19 -12.62 20.23
CA LEU A 946 -32.78 -12.75 21.57
C LEU A 946 -32.29 -11.67 22.55
N THR A 947 -31.17 -11.00 22.28
CA THR A 947 -30.65 -9.88 23.06
C THR A 947 -31.08 -8.51 22.55
N TYR A 948 -31.62 -8.43 21.32
CA TYR A 948 -32.16 -7.20 20.76
C TYR A 948 -33.62 -7.00 21.17
N PHE A 949 -33.94 -5.94 21.91
CA PHE A 949 -35.31 -5.68 22.40
C PHE A 949 -35.89 -4.40 21.80
N LYS A 950 -37.06 -4.50 21.16
CA LYS A 950 -37.79 -3.31 20.68
C LYS A 950 -38.60 -2.62 21.77
N ASN A 951 -39.13 -3.40 22.71
CA ASN A 951 -39.97 -2.95 23.82
C ASN A 951 -40.04 -4.03 24.92
N GLU A 952 -40.74 -3.74 26.01
CA GLU A 952 -40.89 -4.65 27.16
C GLU A 952 -41.60 -5.96 26.81
N ASN A 953 -42.59 -5.93 25.90
CA ASN A 953 -43.27 -7.15 25.44
C ASN A 953 -42.30 -8.07 24.69
N ASP A 954 -41.43 -7.49 23.84
CA ASP A 954 -40.40 -8.23 23.12
C ASP A 954 -39.37 -8.83 24.10
N PHE A 955 -38.97 -8.07 25.12
CA PHE A 955 -38.12 -8.56 26.20
C PHE A 955 -38.73 -9.78 26.92
N ASN A 956 -39.98 -9.69 27.37
CA ASN A 956 -40.61 -10.80 28.10
C ASN A 956 -40.72 -12.07 27.25
N ARG A 957 -41.11 -11.94 25.98
CA ARG A 957 -41.19 -13.04 25.02
C ARG A 957 -39.81 -13.69 24.79
N LYS A 958 -38.78 -12.89 24.52
CA LYS A 958 -37.41 -13.37 24.22
C LYS A 958 -36.72 -13.92 25.45
N SER A 959 -36.91 -13.30 26.61
CA SER A 959 -36.42 -13.79 27.90
C SER A 959 -37.01 -15.16 28.21
N ALA A 960 -38.32 -15.37 28.07
CA ALA A 960 -38.91 -16.70 28.23
C ALA A 960 -38.29 -17.73 27.29
N LYS A 961 -38.00 -17.35 26.04
CA LYS A 961 -37.34 -18.23 25.07
C LYS A 961 -35.91 -18.62 25.48
N VAL A 962 -35.12 -17.67 25.98
CA VAL A 962 -33.78 -17.95 26.51
C VAL A 962 -33.87 -18.95 27.67
N LEU A 963 -34.78 -18.73 28.62
CA LEU A 963 -34.97 -19.64 29.76
C LEU A 963 -35.35 -21.05 29.30
N ASN A 964 -36.29 -21.18 28.37
CA ASN A 964 -36.70 -22.48 27.83
C ASN A 964 -35.51 -23.26 27.21
N VAL A 965 -34.63 -22.58 26.47
CA VAL A 965 -33.42 -23.21 25.89
C VAL A 965 -32.48 -23.71 26.99
N LEU A 966 -32.28 -22.90 28.03
CA LEU A 966 -31.41 -23.26 29.15
C LEU A 966 -32.00 -24.41 29.97
N GLU A 967 -33.30 -24.39 30.24
CA GLU A 967 -34.03 -25.47 30.93
C GLU A 967 -33.95 -26.78 30.16
N ASP A 968 -34.12 -26.76 28.84
CA ASP A 968 -33.96 -27.95 27.99
C ASP A 968 -32.53 -28.52 28.03
N CYS A 969 -31.52 -27.65 28.03
CA CYS A 969 -30.12 -28.05 28.21
C CYS A 969 -29.89 -28.68 29.60
N ILE A 970 -30.51 -28.13 30.64
CA ILE A 970 -30.41 -28.62 32.02
C ILE A 970 -31.09 -29.99 32.18
N ILE A 971 -32.25 -30.20 31.56
CA ILE A 971 -32.92 -31.52 31.55
C ILE A 971 -31.98 -32.58 30.95
N ARG A 972 -31.16 -32.20 29.98
CA ARG A 972 -30.22 -33.08 29.27
C ARG A 972 -28.76 -32.92 29.72
N TRP A 973 -28.54 -32.32 30.90
CA TRP A 973 -27.22 -31.88 31.40
C TRP A 973 -26.17 -32.99 31.52
N ARG A 974 -26.61 -34.24 31.66
CA ARG A 974 -25.76 -35.43 31.81
C ARG A 974 -25.53 -36.19 30.50
N THR A 975 -26.05 -35.70 29.37
CA THR A 975 -25.89 -36.38 28.08
C THR A 975 -24.45 -36.24 27.60
N VAL A 976 -23.78 -37.36 27.38
CA VAL A 976 -22.42 -37.43 26.86
C VAL A 976 -22.46 -38.01 25.45
N ASN A 977 -21.75 -37.39 24.52
CA ASN A 977 -21.41 -37.94 23.22
C ASN A 977 -19.89 -38.01 23.13
N THR A 978 -19.35 -39.18 22.80
CA THR A 978 -17.93 -39.54 22.94
C THR A 978 -17.41 -39.21 24.34
N GLU A 979 -16.72 -38.08 24.50
CA GLU A 979 -16.12 -37.60 25.76
C GLU A 979 -16.60 -36.19 26.14
N VAL A 980 -17.63 -35.67 25.46
CA VAL A 980 -18.11 -34.29 25.62
C VAL A 980 -19.53 -34.28 26.18
N TYR A 981 -19.75 -33.50 27.25
CA TYR A 981 -21.09 -33.16 27.73
C TYR A 981 -21.76 -32.16 26.78
N VAL A 982 -22.45 -32.67 25.76
CA VAL A 982 -22.96 -31.89 24.63
C VAL A 982 -23.83 -30.71 25.07
N PHE A 983 -24.80 -30.95 25.95
CA PHE A 983 -25.72 -29.89 26.40
C PHE A 983 -25.11 -28.93 27.42
N ARG A 984 -24.06 -29.33 28.14
CA ARG A 984 -23.28 -28.39 28.97
C ARG A 984 -22.52 -27.43 28.10
N ARG A 985 -21.84 -27.95 27.08
CA ARG A 985 -21.12 -27.14 26.10
C ARG A 985 -22.07 -26.18 25.39
N LEU A 986 -23.24 -26.66 24.94
CA LEU A 986 -24.25 -25.82 24.31
C LEU A 986 -24.76 -24.70 25.24
N PHE A 987 -25.00 -25.03 26.51
CA PHE A 987 -25.41 -24.06 27.54
C PHE A 987 -24.34 -22.98 27.74
N GLU A 988 -23.07 -23.37 27.90
CA GLU A 988 -21.94 -22.45 28.09
C GLU A 988 -21.69 -21.57 26.85
N GLU A 989 -21.69 -22.16 25.65
CA GLU A 989 -21.52 -21.43 24.38
C GLU A 989 -22.67 -20.43 24.16
N PHE A 990 -23.92 -20.85 24.43
CA PHE A 990 -25.08 -19.98 24.26
C PHE A 990 -25.08 -18.80 25.25
N LEU A 991 -24.73 -19.02 26.52
CA LEU A 991 -24.61 -17.93 27.49
C LEU A 991 -23.47 -16.97 27.15
N ASN A 992 -22.34 -17.48 26.65
CA ASN A 992 -21.25 -16.64 26.16
C ASN A 992 -21.70 -15.75 24.99
N ASP A 993 -22.39 -16.31 23.99
CA ASP A 993 -22.90 -15.53 22.86
C ASP A 993 -23.95 -14.49 23.30
N ILE A 994 -24.87 -14.86 24.20
CA ILE A 994 -25.84 -13.92 24.79
C ILE A 994 -25.09 -12.76 25.47
N ASP A 995 -24.03 -13.05 26.21
CA ASP A 995 -23.28 -12.01 26.91
C ASP A 995 -22.49 -11.11 25.96
N VAL A 996 -21.77 -11.66 24.99
CA VAL A 996 -21.05 -10.87 23.98
C VAL A 996 -22.00 -9.93 23.24
N PHE A 997 -23.14 -10.43 22.75
CA PHE A 997 -24.09 -9.59 22.02
C PHE A 997 -24.87 -8.61 22.89
N SER A 998 -24.90 -8.82 24.21
CA SER A 998 -25.52 -7.89 25.15
C SER A 998 -24.85 -6.52 25.17
N PHE A 999 -23.53 -6.45 24.95
CA PHE A 999 -22.73 -5.22 24.90
C PHE A 999 -22.84 -4.49 23.55
N GLU A 1000 -23.21 -5.18 22.47
CA GLU A 1000 -23.38 -4.53 21.15
C GLU A 1000 -24.68 -3.70 21.04
N ASN A 1001 -25.63 -3.85 21.97
CA ASN A 1001 -26.94 -3.19 21.95
C ASN A 1001 -26.87 -1.72 22.43
N ASN A 1002 -27.99 -1.00 22.29
CA ASN A 1002 -28.12 0.35 22.87
C ASN A 1002 -28.08 0.28 24.40
N LEU A 1003 -27.49 1.28 25.06
CA LEU A 1003 -27.37 1.36 26.53
C LEU A 1003 -28.70 1.18 27.27
N SER A 1004 -29.82 1.61 26.67
CA SER A 1004 -31.17 1.37 27.20
C SER A 1004 -31.54 -0.11 27.36
N SER A 1005 -30.82 -1.01 26.69
CA SER A 1005 -31.04 -2.46 26.72
C SER A 1005 -30.36 -3.13 27.91
N TYR A 1006 -29.40 -2.46 28.58
CA TYR A 1006 -28.61 -3.06 29.66
C TYR A 1006 -29.48 -3.38 30.88
N LYS A 1007 -30.49 -2.55 31.16
CA LYS A 1007 -31.50 -2.84 32.19
C LYS A 1007 -32.23 -4.16 31.91
N TYR A 1008 -32.69 -4.36 30.67
CA TYR A 1008 -33.36 -5.61 30.27
C TYR A 1008 -32.42 -6.81 30.37
N MET A 1009 -31.15 -6.65 29.96
CA MET A 1009 -30.16 -7.72 30.08
C MET A 1009 -29.86 -8.10 31.54
N ASN A 1010 -29.72 -7.12 32.45
CA ASN A 1010 -29.54 -7.41 33.87
C ASN A 1010 -30.75 -8.15 34.46
N GLU A 1011 -31.98 -7.78 34.08
CA GLU A 1011 -33.18 -8.55 34.48
C GLU A 1011 -33.20 -9.96 33.86
N MET A 1012 -32.72 -10.15 32.63
CA MET A 1012 -32.56 -11.48 32.04
C MET A 1012 -31.56 -12.32 32.83
N TYR A 1013 -30.40 -11.77 33.21
CA TYR A 1013 -29.39 -12.48 33.98
C TYR A 1013 -29.88 -12.89 35.37
N LYS A 1014 -30.70 -12.06 36.04
CA LYS A 1014 -31.38 -12.46 37.28
C LYS A 1014 -32.24 -13.71 37.09
N ARG A 1015 -33.09 -13.72 36.06
CA ARG A 1015 -33.94 -14.89 35.74
C ARG A 1015 -33.11 -16.14 35.39
N ILE A 1016 -31.99 -15.97 34.68
CA ILE A 1016 -31.06 -17.06 34.35
C ILE A 1016 -30.40 -17.61 35.62
N LEU A 1017 -29.91 -16.74 36.51
CA LEU A 1017 -29.34 -17.14 37.79
C LEU A 1017 -30.35 -17.90 38.64
N ASP A 1018 -31.62 -17.48 38.68
CA ASP A 1018 -32.68 -18.19 39.39
C ASP A 1018 -32.86 -19.63 38.88
N VAL A 1019 -32.81 -19.83 37.55
CA VAL A 1019 -32.89 -21.17 36.95
C VAL A 1019 -31.65 -22.00 37.30
N ILE A 1020 -30.46 -21.40 37.23
CA ILE A 1020 -29.19 -22.07 37.57
C ILE A 1020 -29.20 -22.53 39.03
N PHE A 1021 -29.53 -21.64 39.98
CA PHE A 1021 -29.55 -21.95 41.41
C PHE A 1021 -30.59 -23.01 41.78
N LYS A 1022 -31.73 -23.06 41.07
CA LYS A 1022 -32.79 -24.05 41.33
C LYS A 1022 -32.46 -25.43 40.78
N SER A 1023 -31.67 -25.52 39.71
CA SER A 1023 -31.63 -26.72 38.87
C SER A 1023 -30.26 -27.38 38.76
N LEU A 1024 -29.17 -26.64 39.04
CA LEU A 1024 -27.80 -27.12 38.90
C LEU A 1024 -27.04 -27.05 40.22
N ARG A 1025 -26.06 -27.95 40.37
CA ARG A 1025 -25.17 -27.93 41.54
C ARG A 1025 -24.10 -26.87 41.37
N ILE A 1026 -23.77 -26.18 42.46
CA ILE A 1026 -22.82 -25.06 42.46
C ILE A 1026 -21.46 -25.44 41.88
N GLU A 1027 -20.96 -26.65 42.15
CA GLU A 1027 -19.64 -27.10 41.69
C GLU A 1027 -19.57 -27.23 40.16
N GLU A 1028 -20.72 -27.34 39.47
CA GLU A 1028 -20.79 -27.48 38.01
C GLU A 1028 -20.89 -26.14 37.29
N VAL A 1029 -21.19 -25.04 37.99
CA VAL A 1029 -21.50 -23.72 37.40
C VAL A 1029 -20.87 -22.54 38.15
N TYR A 1030 -19.92 -22.81 39.05
CA TYR A 1030 -19.34 -21.81 39.96
C TYR A 1030 -18.80 -20.58 39.21
N GLU A 1031 -17.94 -20.79 38.20
CA GLU A 1031 -17.38 -19.71 37.38
C GLU A 1031 -18.45 -18.97 36.59
N ARG A 1032 -19.48 -19.68 36.12
CA ARG A 1032 -20.58 -19.10 35.35
C ARG A 1032 -21.45 -18.15 36.18
N ILE A 1033 -21.65 -18.45 37.46
CA ILE A 1033 -22.37 -17.57 38.39
C ILE A 1033 -21.59 -16.26 38.58
N TRP A 1034 -20.27 -16.34 38.77
CA TRP A 1034 -19.39 -15.17 38.85
C TRP A 1034 -19.40 -14.37 37.54
N PHE A 1035 -19.28 -15.04 36.39
CA PHE A 1035 -19.35 -14.42 35.07
C PHE A 1035 -20.61 -13.56 34.88
N LEU A 1036 -21.79 -14.12 35.17
CA LEU A 1036 -23.06 -13.40 35.00
C LEU A 1036 -23.17 -12.21 35.97
N LYS A 1037 -22.75 -12.38 37.22
CA LYS A 1037 -22.75 -11.30 38.22
C LYS A 1037 -21.78 -10.17 37.86
N PHE A 1038 -20.59 -10.49 37.35
CA PHE A 1038 -19.63 -9.49 36.85
C PHE A 1038 -20.17 -8.74 35.64
N SER A 1039 -20.83 -9.43 34.71
CA SER A 1039 -21.47 -8.79 33.56
C SER A 1039 -22.55 -7.79 33.98
N MET A 1040 -23.33 -8.10 35.02
CA MET A 1040 -24.31 -7.17 35.59
C MET A 1040 -23.65 -5.92 36.15
N VAL A 1041 -22.57 -6.08 36.93
CA VAL A 1041 -21.79 -4.97 37.51
C VAL A 1041 -21.14 -4.11 36.41
N ALA A 1042 -20.58 -4.74 35.38
CA ALA A 1042 -20.01 -4.04 34.22
C ALA A 1042 -21.06 -3.15 33.53
N LYS A 1043 -22.25 -3.70 33.26
CA LYS A 1043 -23.35 -2.93 32.66
C LYS A 1043 -23.83 -1.79 33.53
N GLU A 1044 -23.91 -1.99 34.85
CA GLU A 1044 -24.24 -0.92 35.81
C GLU A 1044 -23.19 0.20 35.80
N ALA A 1045 -21.91 -0.15 35.74
CA ALA A 1045 -20.82 0.80 35.63
C ALA A 1045 -20.89 1.61 34.32
N VAL A 1046 -21.15 0.96 33.17
CA VAL A 1046 -21.31 1.67 31.88
C VAL A 1046 -22.53 2.59 31.91
N MET A 1047 -23.68 2.12 32.43
CA MET A 1047 -24.89 2.96 32.53
C MET A 1047 -24.71 4.19 33.42
N SER A 1048 -23.75 4.17 34.35
CA SER A 1048 -23.51 5.24 35.32
C SER A 1048 -22.71 6.44 34.79
N VAL A 1049 -22.05 6.33 33.62
CA VAL A 1049 -21.16 7.36 33.05
C VAL A 1049 -21.73 8.08 31.82
N GLU A 1050 -23.06 8.27 31.80
CA GLU A 1050 -23.89 8.94 30.79
C GLU A 1050 -24.30 8.15 29.52
N PRO A 1051 -25.55 8.30 29.01
CA PRO A 1051 -26.12 7.41 27.99
C PRO A 1051 -25.78 7.74 26.52
N LYS A 1052 -25.00 8.79 26.23
CA LYS A 1052 -25.06 9.44 24.91
C LYS A 1052 -23.85 9.31 23.99
N ILE A 1053 -22.70 8.77 24.42
CA ILE A 1053 -21.49 8.86 23.57
C ILE A 1053 -20.65 7.56 23.63
N ARG A 1054 -20.41 6.94 22.46
CA ARG A 1054 -19.40 5.89 22.22
C ARG A 1054 -18.11 6.50 21.63
N GLU A 1055 -17.73 7.69 22.09
CA GLU A 1055 -16.47 8.36 21.72
C GLU A 1055 -15.46 8.19 22.84
N PHE A 1056 -14.19 8.11 22.46
CA PHE A 1056 -13.07 7.96 23.38
C PHE A 1056 -12.93 9.20 24.27
N ASN A 1057 -13.28 9.08 25.56
CA ASN A 1057 -13.10 10.12 26.57
C ASN A 1057 -12.46 9.51 27.83
N ILE A 1058 -11.22 9.92 28.11
CA ILE A 1058 -10.40 9.34 29.19
C ILE A 1058 -11.05 9.53 30.57
N ASP A 1059 -11.68 10.69 30.84
CA ASP A 1059 -12.29 10.97 32.14
C ASP A 1059 -13.51 10.08 32.40
N LEU A 1060 -14.31 9.81 31.36
CA LEU A 1060 -15.47 8.91 31.43
C LEU A 1060 -15.05 7.45 31.60
N ILE A 1061 -14.00 7.02 30.89
CA ILE A 1061 -13.45 5.67 31.01
C ILE A 1061 -12.94 5.45 32.43
N ASP A 1062 -12.16 6.39 32.96
CA ASP A 1062 -11.61 6.30 34.31
C ASP A 1062 -12.73 6.30 35.38
N LYS A 1063 -13.79 7.08 35.16
CA LYS A 1063 -14.98 7.04 36.03
C LYS A 1063 -15.74 5.70 35.93
N CYS A 1064 -15.80 5.10 34.75
CA CYS A 1064 -16.42 3.79 34.56
C CYS A 1064 -15.63 2.70 35.27
N ILE A 1065 -14.29 2.70 35.13
CA ILE A 1065 -13.38 1.81 35.85
C ILE A 1065 -13.56 1.95 37.36
N GLU A 1066 -13.68 3.17 37.87
CA GLU A 1066 -13.96 3.42 39.28
C GLU A 1066 -15.30 2.79 39.71
N ASN A 1067 -16.38 3.09 39.00
CA ASN A 1067 -17.72 2.60 39.33
C ASN A 1067 -17.79 1.06 39.25
N PHE A 1068 -17.14 0.45 38.26
CA PHE A 1068 -17.00 -1.00 38.15
C PHE A 1068 -16.23 -1.60 39.33
N SER A 1069 -15.13 -0.96 39.74
CA SER A 1069 -14.31 -1.44 40.86
C SER A 1069 -15.06 -1.39 42.19
N VAL A 1070 -15.83 -0.31 42.42
CA VAL A 1070 -16.69 -0.17 43.60
C VAL A 1070 -17.81 -1.24 43.59
N GLY A 1071 -18.47 -1.41 42.45
CA GLY A 1071 -19.48 -2.45 42.26
C GLY A 1071 -18.94 -3.86 42.48
N PHE A 1072 -17.72 -4.13 41.99
CA PHE A 1072 -17.02 -5.39 42.21
C PHE A 1072 -16.77 -5.64 43.69
N ALA A 1073 -16.20 -4.67 44.42
CA ALA A 1073 -15.90 -4.85 45.84
C ALA A 1073 -17.15 -5.11 46.67
N LYS A 1074 -18.26 -4.43 46.34
CA LYS A 1074 -19.58 -4.69 46.95
C LYS A 1074 -20.06 -6.12 46.67
N LEU A 1075 -20.02 -6.54 45.41
CA LEU A 1075 -20.40 -7.90 45.02
C LEU A 1075 -19.53 -8.95 45.72
N PHE A 1076 -18.21 -8.74 45.76
CA PHE A 1076 -17.28 -9.67 46.41
C PHE A 1076 -17.60 -9.86 47.88
N LYS A 1077 -17.90 -8.76 48.60
CA LYS A 1077 -18.37 -8.80 49.98
C LYS A 1077 -19.68 -9.58 50.14
N GLU A 1078 -20.67 -9.34 49.27
CA GLU A 1078 -21.93 -10.10 49.29
C GLU A 1078 -21.70 -11.62 49.09
N MET A 1079 -20.75 -11.99 48.24
CA MET A 1079 -20.41 -13.40 47.98
C MET A 1079 -19.64 -14.04 49.15
N LEU A 1080 -18.87 -13.26 49.91
CA LEU A 1080 -18.25 -13.69 51.17
C LEU A 1080 -19.28 -13.86 52.29
N ASP A 1081 -20.14 -12.86 52.50
CA ASP A 1081 -21.17 -12.86 53.54
C ASP A 1081 -22.17 -14.01 53.34
N SER A 1082 -22.48 -14.35 52.09
CA SER A 1082 -23.30 -15.51 51.71
C SER A 1082 -22.58 -16.85 51.74
N LYS A 1083 -21.31 -16.89 52.14
CA LYS A 1083 -20.44 -18.09 52.14
C LYS A 1083 -20.32 -18.76 50.77
N PHE A 1084 -20.44 -17.98 49.70
CA PHE A 1084 -20.33 -18.46 48.33
C PHE A 1084 -18.89 -18.42 47.80
N TYR A 1085 -18.05 -17.52 48.32
CA TYR A 1085 -16.64 -17.45 47.88
C TYR A 1085 -15.77 -18.57 48.47
N PHE A 1086 -14.98 -19.22 47.61
CA PHE A 1086 -14.02 -20.26 48.01
C PHE A 1086 -12.60 -19.90 47.59
N LYS A 1087 -11.71 -19.74 48.57
CA LYS A 1087 -10.29 -19.39 48.36
C LYS A 1087 -9.55 -20.34 47.43
N ILE A 1088 -9.84 -21.64 47.51
CA ILE A 1088 -9.14 -22.68 46.72
C ILE A 1088 -9.34 -22.52 45.20
N VAL A 1089 -10.40 -21.83 44.79
CA VAL A 1089 -10.72 -21.53 43.37
C VAL A 1089 -10.69 -20.02 43.07
N ALA A 1090 -9.99 -19.22 43.88
CA ALA A 1090 -9.89 -17.77 43.67
C ALA A 1090 -9.35 -17.41 42.26
N LEU A 1091 -8.38 -18.17 41.76
CA LEU A 1091 -7.85 -18.01 40.40
C LEU A 1091 -8.88 -18.31 39.31
N ALA A 1092 -9.85 -19.19 39.56
CA ALA A 1092 -10.91 -19.48 38.58
C ALA A 1092 -11.88 -18.29 38.41
N VAL A 1093 -11.94 -17.38 39.40
CA VAL A 1093 -12.78 -16.17 39.34
C VAL A 1093 -12.12 -15.06 38.51
N THR A 1094 -10.79 -15.07 38.32
CA THR A 1094 -10.09 -13.99 37.60
C THR A 1094 -10.34 -14.01 36.10
N ALA A 1095 -10.51 -15.20 35.48
CA ALA A 1095 -10.78 -15.30 34.04
C ALA A 1095 -12.16 -14.73 33.65
N PRO A 1096 -13.27 -15.06 34.36
CA PRO A 1096 -14.55 -14.37 34.19
C PRO A 1096 -14.46 -12.85 34.40
N LEU A 1097 -13.68 -12.40 35.38
CA LEU A 1097 -13.49 -10.97 35.64
C LEU A 1097 -12.78 -10.27 34.49
N GLU A 1098 -11.68 -10.83 34.00
CA GLU A 1098 -10.91 -10.31 32.86
C GLU A 1098 -11.77 -10.15 31.62
N LEU A 1099 -12.59 -11.16 31.31
CA LEU A 1099 -13.48 -11.13 30.16
C LEU A 1099 -14.53 -10.00 30.27
N GLN A 1100 -15.06 -9.73 31.46
CA GLN A 1100 -16.01 -8.63 31.65
C GLN A 1100 -15.35 -7.25 31.63
N ILE A 1101 -14.10 -7.14 32.08
CA ILE A 1101 -13.30 -5.91 31.90
C ILE A 1101 -13.08 -5.67 30.40
N MET A 1102 -12.77 -6.71 29.63
CA MET A 1102 -12.62 -6.61 28.18
C MET A 1102 -13.90 -6.15 27.48
N ASN A 1103 -15.04 -6.75 27.81
CA ASN A 1103 -16.32 -6.36 27.24
C ASN A 1103 -16.68 -4.91 27.60
N MET A 1104 -16.49 -4.52 28.86
CA MET A 1104 -16.75 -3.16 29.34
C MET A 1104 -15.88 -2.11 28.63
N LEU A 1105 -14.56 -2.34 28.53
CA LEU A 1105 -13.64 -1.41 27.85
C LEU A 1105 -13.83 -1.44 26.31
N GLY A 1106 -14.31 -2.55 25.77
CA GLY A 1106 -14.70 -2.69 24.37
C GLY A 1106 -15.80 -1.73 23.94
N ASP A 1107 -16.77 -1.43 24.82
CA ASP A 1107 -17.84 -0.43 24.55
C ASP A 1107 -17.29 0.98 24.28
N PHE A 1108 -16.13 1.30 24.89
CA PHE A 1108 -15.43 2.57 24.71
C PHE A 1108 -14.34 2.52 23.63
N GLN A 1109 -14.18 1.38 22.93
CA GLN A 1109 -13.10 1.13 21.97
C GLN A 1109 -11.70 1.39 22.54
N CYS A 1110 -11.51 1.20 23.85
CA CYS A 1110 -10.29 1.54 24.58
C CYS A 1110 -9.60 0.32 25.21
N TRP A 1111 -9.96 -0.89 24.78
CA TRP A 1111 -9.32 -2.11 25.26
C TRP A 1111 -7.83 -2.11 24.91
N ASP A 1112 -6.99 -2.11 25.95
CA ASP A 1112 -5.60 -2.51 25.88
C ASP A 1112 -5.18 -3.22 27.17
N GLU A 1113 -4.05 -3.93 27.10
CA GLU A 1113 -3.49 -4.67 28.24
C GLU A 1113 -3.19 -3.76 29.45
N LYS A 1114 -2.86 -2.49 29.22
CA LYS A 1114 -2.51 -1.55 30.28
C LYS A 1114 -3.75 -1.10 31.06
N LYS A 1115 -4.84 -0.79 30.35
CA LYS A 1115 -6.15 -0.42 30.93
C LYS A 1115 -6.80 -1.59 31.66
N LYS A 1116 -6.56 -2.83 31.22
CA LYS A 1116 -6.90 -4.02 32.01
C LYS A 1116 -6.16 -4.03 33.35
N VAL A 1117 -4.84 -3.86 33.33
CA VAL A 1117 -4.01 -3.82 34.54
C VAL A 1117 -4.43 -2.66 35.46
N ASP A 1118 -4.71 -1.49 34.91
CA ASP A 1118 -5.23 -0.33 35.64
C ASP A 1118 -6.55 -0.66 36.37
N THR A 1119 -7.45 -1.37 35.70
CA THR A 1119 -8.72 -1.83 36.30
C THR A 1119 -8.47 -2.83 37.43
N PHE A 1120 -7.55 -3.79 37.27
CA PHE A 1120 -7.17 -4.71 38.35
C PHE A 1120 -6.57 -4.00 39.57
N VAL A 1121 -5.71 -2.99 39.35
CA VAL A 1121 -5.13 -2.19 40.43
C VAL A 1121 -6.23 -1.41 41.16
N ARG A 1122 -7.19 -0.83 40.43
CA ARG A 1122 -8.32 -0.12 41.03
C ARG A 1122 -9.26 -1.05 41.80
N ILE A 1123 -9.52 -2.26 41.31
CA ILE A 1123 -10.26 -3.29 42.06
C ILE A 1123 -9.52 -3.65 43.36
N GLY A 1124 -8.21 -3.89 43.27
CA GLY A 1124 -7.38 -4.16 44.45
C GLY A 1124 -7.47 -3.05 45.48
N TYR A 1125 -7.50 -1.79 45.03
CA TYR A 1125 -7.71 -0.63 45.87
C TYR A 1125 -9.03 -0.65 46.62
N GLU A 1126 -10.14 -0.86 45.92
CA GLU A 1126 -11.47 -0.91 46.53
C GLU A 1126 -11.60 -2.08 47.51
N LEU A 1127 -11.03 -3.25 47.20
CA LEU A 1127 -11.02 -4.40 48.10
C LEU A 1127 -10.28 -4.09 49.43
N THR A 1128 -9.16 -3.36 49.38
CA THR A 1128 -8.38 -3.01 50.58
C THR A 1128 -9.02 -1.93 51.46
N LYS A 1129 -10.21 -1.43 51.12
CA LYS A 1129 -11.00 -0.55 51.99
C LYS A 1129 -11.78 -1.34 53.05
N VAL A 1130 -11.98 -2.64 52.82
CA VAL A 1130 -12.61 -3.55 53.78
C VAL A 1130 -11.51 -4.31 54.52
N ASP A 1131 -11.47 -4.17 55.85
CA ASP A 1131 -10.46 -4.82 56.67
C ASP A 1131 -10.78 -6.29 56.91
N ASP A 1132 -10.61 -7.11 55.88
CA ASP A 1132 -10.91 -8.53 55.87
C ASP A 1132 -9.83 -9.31 55.08
N PHE A 1133 -9.40 -10.44 55.64
CA PHE A 1133 -8.28 -11.22 55.10
C PHE A 1133 -8.54 -11.74 53.68
N ASP A 1134 -9.78 -12.08 53.34
CA ASP A 1134 -10.12 -12.68 52.05
C ASP A 1134 -10.11 -11.62 50.94
N HIS A 1135 -10.47 -10.38 51.28
CA HIS A 1135 -10.33 -9.22 50.40
C HIS A 1135 -8.87 -8.94 50.08
N TYR A 1136 -7.99 -8.97 51.08
CA TYR A 1136 -6.55 -8.77 50.89
C TYR A 1136 -5.92 -9.87 50.03
N VAL A 1137 -6.31 -11.14 50.26
CA VAL A 1137 -5.83 -12.27 49.46
C VAL A 1137 -6.28 -12.15 47.99
N PHE A 1138 -7.53 -11.76 47.75
CA PHE A 1138 -8.02 -11.58 46.38
C PHE A 1138 -7.38 -10.38 45.66
N ALA A 1139 -7.21 -9.25 46.36
CA ALA A 1139 -6.46 -8.10 45.84
C ALA A 1139 -5.04 -8.53 45.41
N MET A 1140 -4.38 -9.36 46.23
CA MET A 1140 -3.07 -9.93 45.91
C MET A 1140 -3.05 -10.84 44.69
N PHE A 1141 -4.14 -11.53 44.35
CA PHE A 1141 -4.21 -12.29 43.09
C PHE A 1141 -4.20 -11.36 41.87
N LEU A 1142 -4.92 -10.24 41.94
CA LEU A 1142 -5.13 -9.32 40.81
C LEU A 1142 -3.94 -8.41 40.49
N LEU A 1143 -3.18 -7.98 41.50
CA LEU A 1143 -2.12 -6.98 41.30
C LEU A 1143 -1.05 -7.45 40.29
N PRO A 1144 -0.57 -6.58 39.38
CA PRO A 1144 0.50 -6.91 38.45
C PRO A 1144 1.80 -7.25 39.19
N LYS A 1145 2.73 -7.92 38.51
CA LYS A 1145 4.06 -8.23 39.06
C LYS A 1145 4.95 -6.98 39.07
N ASP A 1146 4.93 -6.26 37.96
CA ASP A 1146 5.70 -5.04 37.76
C ASP A 1146 4.78 -3.80 37.84
N PRO A 1147 5.04 -2.86 38.77
CA PRO A 1147 4.29 -1.60 38.84
C PRO A 1147 4.34 -0.76 37.56
N ASP A 1148 5.36 -0.91 36.70
CA ASP A 1148 5.47 -0.16 35.45
C ASP A 1148 4.44 -0.61 34.38
N GLU A 1149 3.78 -1.75 34.60
CA GLU A 1149 2.66 -2.24 33.80
C GLU A 1149 1.36 -1.44 34.01
N CYS A 1150 1.30 -0.56 35.03
CA CYS A 1150 0.11 0.22 35.41
C CYS A 1150 0.33 1.73 35.24
N THR A 1151 -0.72 2.50 34.92
CA THR A 1151 -0.70 3.98 34.95
C THR A 1151 -1.05 4.52 36.34
N TYR A 1152 -1.85 3.81 37.12
CA TYR A 1152 -2.23 4.16 38.50
C TYR A 1152 -1.17 3.76 39.55
N ILE A 1153 0.07 4.19 39.35
CA ILE A 1153 1.23 3.82 40.20
C ILE A 1153 1.02 4.23 41.67
N GLU A 1154 0.42 5.39 41.94
CA GLU A 1154 0.19 5.83 43.32
C GLU A 1154 -0.87 4.98 44.04
N ILE A 1155 -1.93 4.58 43.34
CA ILE A 1155 -2.94 3.65 43.86
C ILE A 1155 -2.31 2.27 44.11
N TYR A 1156 -1.48 1.79 43.18
CA TYR A 1156 -0.72 0.56 43.34
C TYR A 1156 0.14 0.57 44.61
N LYS A 1157 0.90 1.65 44.82
CA LYS A 1157 1.73 1.83 46.03
C LYS A 1157 0.91 1.84 47.30
N GLU A 1158 -0.26 2.48 47.30
CA GLU A 1158 -1.15 2.53 48.46
C GLU A 1158 -1.66 1.13 48.83
N VAL A 1159 -2.12 0.36 47.83
CA VAL A 1159 -2.56 -1.03 48.01
C VAL A 1159 -1.41 -1.89 48.56
N MET A 1160 -0.24 -1.82 47.94
CA MET A 1160 0.93 -2.58 48.36
C MET A 1160 1.39 -2.23 49.78
N LYS A 1161 1.27 -0.95 50.19
CA LYS A 1161 1.59 -0.53 51.55
C LYS A 1161 0.65 -1.21 52.55
N LYS A 1162 -0.67 -1.14 52.33
CA LYS A 1162 -1.66 -1.78 53.19
C LYS A 1162 -1.44 -3.29 53.33
N LEU A 1163 -1.12 -3.97 52.23
CA LEU A 1163 -0.87 -5.42 52.22
C LEU A 1163 0.40 -5.80 53.00
N LYS A 1164 1.44 -4.95 52.97
CA LYS A 1164 2.66 -5.15 53.78
C LYS A 1164 2.42 -4.92 55.27
N ASP A 1165 1.58 -3.94 55.61
CA ASP A 1165 1.29 -3.57 57.00
C ASP A 1165 0.41 -4.62 57.73
N LEU A 1166 -0.16 -5.59 57.01
CA LEU A 1166 -1.09 -6.62 57.55
C LEU A 1166 -0.47 -7.59 58.58
N ASN A 1167 0.87 -7.67 58.64
CA ASN A 1167 1.64 -8.58 59.51
C ASN A 1167 1.09 -10.03 59.58
N ASN A 1168 0.75 -10.61 58.42
CA ASN A 1168 0.21 -11.96 58.31
C ASN A 1168 1.20 -12.90 57.59
N LYS A 1169 1.50 -14.05 58.20
CA LYS A 1169 2.49 -15.02 57.67
C LYS A 1169 2.10 -15.61 56.31
N GLU A 1170 0.83 -15.92 56.10
CA GLU A 1170 0.33 -16.48 54.84
C GLU A 1170 0.42 -15.44 53.72
N MET A 1171 0.05 -14.19 54.00
CA MET A 1171 0.18 -13.07 53.08
C MET A 1171 1.65 -12.81 52.70
N ASN A 1172 2.55 -12.83 53.68
CA ASN A 1172 3.98 -12.64 53.46
C ASN A 1172 4.58 -13.75 52.57
N ILE A 1173 4.17 -15.00 52.78
CA ILE A 1173 4.55 -16.13 51.92
C ILE A 1173 4.03 -15.90 50.50
N PHE A 1174 2.77 -15.51 50.33
CA PHE A 1174 2.21 -15.23 49.01
C PHE A 1174 2.99 -14.11 48.31
N MET A 1175 3.18 -12.96 48.97
CA MET A 1175 3.95 -11.86 48.40
C MET A 1175 5.38 -12.29 48.01
N TYR A 1176 6.05 -13.09 48.84
CA TYR A 1176 7.37 -13.64 48.54
C TYR A 1176 7.33 -14.54 47.29
N ARG A 1177 6.36 -15.45 47.20
CA ARG A 1177 6.17 -16.31 46.03
C ARG A 1177 5.85 -15.55 44.75
N LYS A 1178 5.04 -14.49 44.82
CA LYS A 1178 4.59 -13.74 43.65
C LYS A 1178 5.68 -12.83 43.11
N TYR A 1179 6.45 -12.17 43.99
CA TYR A 1179 7.36 -11.10 43.63
C TYR A 1179 8.86 -11.43 43.79
N VAL A 1180 9.22 -12.54 44.46
CA VAL A 1180 10.64 -12.90 44.75
C VAL A 1180 11.02 -14.29 44.22
N GLU A 1181 10.24 -15.33 44.53
CA GLU A 1181 10.53 -16.74 44.18
C GLU A 1181 10.76 -17.03 42.67
N PRO A 1182 10.05 -16.43 41.70
CA PRO A 1182 10.14 -16.86 40.30
C PRO A 1182 11.47 -16.51 39.63
N ASN A 1183 12.15 -15.47 40.10
CA ASN A 1183 13.34 -14.92 39.44
C ASN A 1183 14.55 -14.78 40.39
N TYR A 1184 14.39 -15.04 41.70
CA TYR A 1184 15.41 -14.78 42.74
C TYR A 1184 15.99 -13.34 42.72
N THR A 1185 15.33 -12.41 42.02
CA THR A 1185 15.75 -11.02 41.86
C THR A 1185 14.96 -10.12 42.80
N ARG A 1186 15.66 -9.22 43.49
CA ARG A 1186 15.05 -8.19 44.34
C ARG A 1186 14.46 -7.08 43.47
N HIS A 1187 13.14 -7.04 43.35
CA HIS A 1187 12.47 -5.97 42.60
C HIS A 1187 12.44 -4.69 43.46
N PRO A 1188 12.80 -3.50 42.92
CA PRO A 1188 13.11 -2.28 43.69
C PRO A 1188 12.02 -1.77 44.65
N PHE A 1189 10.77 -2.17 44.42
CA PHE A 1189 9.62 -1.80 45.26
C PHE A 1189 9.34 -2.78 46.42
N TYR A 1190 10.13 -3.85 46.57
CA TYR A 1190 9.87 -4.96 47.49
C TYR A 1190 11.09 -5.22 48.39
N SER A 1191 11.16 -4.49 49.52
CA SER A 1191 12.02 -4.86 50.65
C SER A 1191 11.19 -5.64 51.66
N PHE A 1192 11.40 -6.95 51.75
CA PHE A 1192 11.03 -7.70 52.95
C PHE A 1192 12.09 -7.38 54.00
N ASN A 1193 11.74 -6.61 55.03
CA ASN A 1193 12.55 -6.56 56.23
C ASN A 1193 12.28 -7.88 56.95
N TYR A 1194 13.23 -8.81 56.85
CA TYR A 1194 13.22 -10.07 57.61
C TYR A 1194 13.49 -9.82 59.08
#